data_AF-A0A952R989-F1
#
_entry.id   AF-A0A952R989-F1
#
_cell.length_a   1.000
_cell.length_b   1.000
_cell.length_c   1.000
_cell.angle_alpha   90.00
_cell.angle_beta   90.00
_cell.angle_gamma   90.00
#
_symmetry.space_group_name_H-M   'P 1'
#
loop_
_entity.id
_entity.type
_entity.pdbx_description
1 polymer ?
#
loop_
_entity_poly.entity_id
_entity_poly.type
_entity_poly.pdbx_seq_one_letter_code
_entity_poly.pdbx_strand_id
1 'polypeptide(L)'
;MFAIVALSLIWLGSWVAGWFDLHIGVGWRVLASFLVALVVATVVGLRRLRASRAARAFEAEILKQSEQQAAYARPDRRAEILELRQQMEQGIAALRSSKLGGGKGSQALYALPWYMIIGPPGSGKTTALKKSGLNFAFNPEQGGMRGVGGTRNCDWWFTNDAILLDTAGRYATEQDDLEEWGAFLNLLKRFRSKRPLNGVLVAVSVTDLIDAREDQIIEMARRLRARVDELMTRLEMVIPVYVMFTKTDLIGGFVEMFGDLRMSERDQIVGATFPLGKGEPNVAAEFTREFEQLVKVLHAAALRRIGHSRSFPARQKILQFPVEFQTLQENLTTFTAQLFEPNRFQGTPVLRGFYFTSGTQEGNPVSRMIGRMASAFGLPAAPGAELQQLEAKSYFVTDLFRRVVFPDANVAAHTDAQRRRRAILRAGFAAGCLFVALSIVVPAAVTFGRNLALVNRVSEVTRDASAIQWTDKSPLTQKVARLDKLRQVLTQLEGWEKDGAPYGMRWGMYAGSGLVAPVRAVYVEQMHKGFTVPTRPELEAQLRAFQVAGADDGNFIRQYDQLKLYLMLGEVGHLDVAWASEEVARYWAKALRSAEPDKDAALLVPHARAYLELVKSNQARPWDHDSQLIDAARKKLLETPRLDRLYSNLVRDAHTQVVPVRLDDYIYGPSAKYITAKKGVEVSGAYKKDGYNLIKKVLVSQRDQLEREVWVLAEGGGEVNEKVTDKMMDDLSDRYFTRYQESWRELFLDIQVASPKNDAEAKIMYEVLTEPDWPYLRLIRGLAEHSRIHVEEGEMSRAARKVWEQRKRQMVANVSGKLRLGRAGVQLGPQGSSQPPAAPLSPMEGAFLPLLQFGAPPRGKSDATPQGLSDYVGFLTALQGKLLDQDAPMATKREMAPDYETALRGTMRLLETQDAYTRPMLEPLLVQPLLRSGVRRPSRY
;
A
#
# COMPACT_ATOMS: atom_id res chain seq x y z
N MET A 1 -16.73 23.85 6.00
CA MET A 1 -16.26 22.83 5.05
C MET A 1 -15.03 22.15 5.64
N PHE A 2 -14.03 22.91 6.07
CA PHE A 2 -12.88 22.43 6.85
C PHE A 2 -13.23 21.52 8.05
N ALA A 3 -14.21 21.87 8.89
CA ALA A 3 -14.60 21.01 10.01
C ALA A 3 -15.27 19.68 9.60
N ILE A 4 -16.00 19.65 8.48
CA ILE A 4 -16.55 18.40 7.93
C ILE A 4 -15.41 17.59 7.34
N VAL A 5 -14.52 18.20 6.57
CA VAL A 5 -13.35 17.52 6.01
C VAL A 5 -12.46 16.98 7.12
N ALA A 6 -12.21 17.75 8.18
CA ALA A 6 -11.43 17.32 9.34
C ALA A 6 -12.11 16.17 10.10
N LEU A 7 -13.43 16.22 10.35
CA LEU A 7 -14.14 15.14 11.05
C LEU A 7 -14.38 13.91 10.15
N SER A 8 -14.54 14.10 8.85
CA SER A 8 -14.53 13.03 7.86
C SER A 8 -13.14 12.42 7.74
N LEU A 9 -12.05 13.19 7.88
CA LEU A 9 -10.67 12.69 7.92
C LEU A 9 -10.33 12.04 9.26
N ILE A 10 -10.93 12.47 10.37
CA ILE A 10 -10.80 11.80 11.68
C ILE A 10 -11.62 10.50 11.68
N TRP A 11 -12.80 10.49 11.05
CA TRP A 11 -13.62 9.29 10.87
C TRP A 11 -12.95 8.30 9.90
N LEU A 12 -12.53 8.78 8.73
CA LEU A 12 -11.74 8.03 7.76
C LEU A 12 -10.44 7.58 8.44
N GLY A 13 -9.79 8.43 9.23
CA GLY A 13 -8.60 8.13 10.01
C GLY A 13 -8.84 7.08 11.08
N SER A 14 -10.01 7.03 11.73
CA SER A 14 -10.35 5.99 12.72
C SER A 14 -10.63 4.62 12.07
N TRP A 15 -11.16 4.62 10.84
CA TRP A 15 -11.38 3.41 10.04
C TRP A 15 -10.10 2.95 9.31
N VAL A 16 -9.29 3.89 8.82
CA VAL A 16 -7.96 3.68 8.22
C VAL A 16 -6.95 3.28 9.30
N ALA A 17 -7.06 3.77 10.53
CA ALA A 17 -6.31 3.27 11.68
C ALA A 17 -6.62 1.78 11.95
N GLY A 18 -7.87 1.35 11.72
CA GLY A 18 -8.25 -0.06 11.70
C GLY A 18 -7.68 -0.85 10.50
N TRP A 19 -7.14 -0.18 9.49
CA TRP A 19 -6.38 -0.77 8.37
C TRP A 19 -4.90 -1.00 8.73
N PHE A 20 -4.39 -0.28 9.74
CA PHE A 20 -3.03 -0.36 10.30
C PHE A 20 -3.00 -1.06 11.68
N ASP A 21 -3.97 -1.94 11.96
CA ASP A 21 -4.01 -2.76 13.19
C ASP A 21 -4.07 -2.01 14.53
N LEU A 22 -4.48 -0.73 14.55
CA LEU A 22 -4.78 -0.05 15.81
C LEU A 22 -6.04 -0.67 16.44
N HIS A 23 -5.87 -1.29 17.61
CA HIS A 23 -6.90 -1.93 18.45
C HIS A 23 -7.94 -0.95 19.02
N ILE A 24 -8.64 -0.24 18.15
CA ILE A 24 -9.78 0.61 18.53
C ILE A 24 -11.00 -0.31 18.59
N GLY A 25 -11.52 -0.54 19.80
CA GLY A 25 -12.69 -1.37 20.03
C GLY A 25 -13.90 -0.93 19.18
N VAL A 26 -14.71 -1.89 18.73
CA VAL A 26 -15.86 -1.67 17.84
C VAL A 26 -16.81 -0.60 18.38
N GLY A 27 -17.00 -0.51 19.70
CA GLY A 27 -17.82 0.52 20.36
C GLY A 27 -17.35 1.95 20.08
N TRP A 28 -16.04 2.21 20.07
CA TRP A 28 -15.49 3.54 19.78
C TRP A 28 -15.67 3.93 18.31
N ARG A 29 -15.67 2.94 17.40
CA ARG A 29 -15.92 3.17 15.96
C ARG A 29 -17.39 3.46 15.67
N VAL A 30 -18.31 2.82 16.39
CA VAL A 30 -19.75 3.11 16.35
C VAL A 30 -20.01 4.51 16.93
N LEU A 31 -19.40 4.85 18.06
CA LEU A 31 -19.51 6.19 18.66
C LEU A 31 -18.95 7.27 17.73
N ALA A 32 -17.80 7.05 17.09
CA ALA A 32 -17.24 7.97 16.10
C ALA A 32 -18.16 8.15 14.90
N SER A 33 -18.80 7.07 14.43
CA SER A 33 -19.76 7.13 13.32
C SER A 33 -21.04 7.87 13.72
N PHE A 34 -21.51 7.70 14.95
CA PHE A 34 -22.64 8.44 15.50
C PHE A 34 -22.31 9.93 15.67
N LEU A 35 -21.12 10.28 16.19
CA LEU A 35 -20.66 11.66 16.31
C LEU A 35 -20.51 12.34 14.95
N VAL A 36 -20.04 11.62 13.93
CA VAL A 36 -19.94 12.14 12.56
C VAL A 36 -21.33 12.33 11.96
N ALA A 37 -22.25 11.39 12.15
CA ALA A 37 -23.64 11.54 11.72
C ALA A 37 -24.31 12.74 12.42
N LEU A 38 -24.09 12.91 13.73
CA LEU A 38 -24.58 14.04 14.52
C LEU A 38 -23.98 15.37 14.03
N VAL A 39 -22.67 15.42 13.75
CA VAL A 39 -22.02 16.61 13.19
C VAL A 39 -22.50 16.89 11.77
N VAL A 40 -22.67 15.87 10.92
CA VAL A 40 -23.22 16.07 9.58
C VAL A 40 -24.65 16.58 9.67
N ALA A 41 -25.50 16.01 10.53
CA ALA A 41 -26.86 16.50 10.77
C ALA A 41 -26.85 17.95 11.31
N THR A 42 -25.96 18.26 12.24
CA THR A 42 -25.79 19.59 12.82
C THR A 42 -25.23 20.58 11.80
N VAL A 43 -24.29 20.17 10.94
CA VAL A 43 -23.74 21.02 9.89
C VAL A 43 -24.71 21.17 8.73
N VAL A 44 -25.53 20.17 8.40
CA VAL A 44 -26.63 20.30 7.43
C VAL A 44 -27.70 21.23 8.00
N GLY A 45 -28.05 21.10 9.28
CA GLY A 45 -28.94 22.03 10.00
C GLY A 45 -28.37 23.46 10.04
N LEU A 46 -27.11 23.62 10.42
CA LEU A 46 -26.39 24.88 10.44
C LEU A 46 -26.10 25.42 9.04
N ARG A 47 -26.00 24.59 7.99
CA ARG A 47 -25.89 25.02 6.59
C ARG A 47 -27.24 25.42 6.03
N ARG A 48 -28.36 24.84 6.47
CA ARG A 48 -29.70 25.37 6.17
C ARG A 48 -29.90 26.72 6.85
N LEU A 49 -29.48 26.85 8.10
CA LEU A 49 -29.47 28.11 8.85
C LEU A 49 -28.47 29.13 8.28
N ARG A 50 -27.27 28.70 7.85
CA ARG A 50 -26.25 29.57 7.24
C ARG A 50 -26.55 29.87 5.78
N ALA A 51 -27.19 29.00 5.00
CA ALA A 51 -27.67 29.34 3.66
C ALA A 51 -28.72 30.46 3.75
N SER A 52 -29.52 30.48 4.82
CA SER A 52 -30.40 31.62 5.13
C SER A 52 -29.66 32.90 5.55
N ARG A 53 -28.40 32.81 5.99
CA ARG A 53 -27.52 33.96 6.35
C ARG A 53 -26.51 34.32 5.24
N ALA A 54 -26.11 33.38 4.39
CA ALA A 54 -25.20 33.53 3.27
C ALA A 54 -25.94 34.04 2.03
N ALA A 55 -27.23 33.72 1.89
CA ALA A 55 -28.13 34.50 1.04
C ALA A 55 -28.05 36.00 1.41
N ARG A 56 -28.05 36.34 2.72
CA ARG A 56 -27.88 37.73 3.19
C ARG A 56 -26.49 38.32 2.96
N ALA A 57 -25.43 37.50 2.93
CA ALA A 57 -24.07 37.96 2.65
C ALA A 57 -23.79 38.12 1.14
N PHE A 58 -24.35 37.26 0.30
CA PHE A 58 -24.34 37.40 -1.16
C PHE A 58 -25.25 38.57 -1.59
N GLU A 59 -26.37 38.79 -0.88
CA GLU A 59 -27.19 40.01 -0.96
C GLU A 59 -26.39 41.27 -0.59
N ALA A 60 -25.44 41.18 0.36
CA ALA A 60 -24.57 42.29 0.77
C ALA A 60 -23.46 42.59 -0.26
N GLU A 61 -22.96 41.59 -0.97
CA GLU A 61 -21.95 41.76 -2.03
C GLU A 61 -22.58 42.32 -3.33
N ILE A 62 -23.79 41.87 -3.68
CA ILE A 62 -24.58 42.47 -4.77
C ILE A 62 -25.00 43.91 -4.41
N LEU A 63 -25.27 44.18 -3.13
CA LEU A 63 -25.48 45.53 -2.58
C LEU A 63 -24.28 46.42 -2.86
N LYS A 64 -23.05 45.96 -2.58
CA LYS A 64 -21.81 46.70 -2.89
C LYS A 64 -21.64 46.96 -4.38
N GLN A 65 -21.97 45.99 -5.25
CA GLN A 65 -21.95 46.21 -6.70
C GLN A 65 -23.04 47.19 -7.17
N SER A 66 -24.23 47.17 -6.58
CA SER A 66 -25.30 48.14 -6.88
C SER A 66 -25.02 49.54 -6.33
N GLU A 67 -24.34 49.63 -5.18
CA GLU A 67 -23.86 50.89 -4.59
C GLU A 67 -22.69 51.45 -5.41
N GLN A 68 -21.83 50.60 -5.97
CA GLN A 68 -20.80 51.01 -6.94
C GLN A 68 -21.43 51.52 -8.24
N GLN A 69 -22.46 50.85 -8.79
CA GLN A 69 -23.19 51.36 -9.96
C GLN A 69 -23.89 52.70 -9.69
N ALA A 70 -24.51 52.87 -8.51
CA ALA A 70 -25.06 54.16 -8.09
C ALA A 70 -23.97 55.23 -7.87
N ALA A 71 -22.75 54.82 -7.47
CA ALA A 71 -21.60 55.70 -7.28
C ALA A 71 -20.90 56.16 -8.58
N TYR A 72 -21.30 55.64 -9.76
CA TYR A 72 -20.89 56.16 -11.07
C TYR A 72 -22.00 56.96 -11.78
N ALA A 73 -23.24 56.91 -11.29
CA ALA A 73 -24.35 57.72 -11.80
C ALA A 73 -24.15 59.22 -11.50
N ARG A 74 -24.68 60.10 -12.38
CA ARG A 74 -24.67 61.56 -12.18
C ARG A 74 -25.38 61.96 -10.86
N PRO A 75 -25.01 63.08 -10.20
CA PRO A 75 -25.49 63.44 -8.86
C PRO A 75 -27.01 63.59 -8.73
N ASP A 76 -27.67 64.07 -9.79
CA ASP A 76 -29.12 64.19 -9.95
C ASP A 76 -29.82 62.83 -9.94
N ARG A 77 -29.29 61.83 -10.67
CA ARG A 77 -29.87 60.48 -10.77
C ARG A 77 -29.71 59.64 -9.49
N ARG A 78 -28.70 59.93 -8.67
CA ARG A 78 -28.51 59.24 -7.37
C ARG A 78 -29.63 59.53 -6.38
N ALA A 79 -30.12 60.77 -6.36
CA ALA A 79 -31.23 61.17 -5.48
C ALA A 79 -32.51 60.40 -5.84
N GLU A 80 -32.79 60.23 -7.14
CA GLU A 80 -33.95 59.50 -7.66
C GLU A 80 -33.89 58.00 -7.29
N ILE A 81 -32.73 57.36 -7.46
CA ILE A 81 -32.52 55.94 -7.11
C ILE A 81 -32.65 55.71 -5.58
N LEU A 82 -32.17 56.65 -4.77
CA LEU A 82 -32.30 56.58 -3.30
C LEU A 82 -33.75 56.76 -2.85
N GLU A 83 -34.49 57.67 -3.49
CA GLU A 83 -35.92 57.87 -3.24
C GLU A 83 -36.74 56.62 -3.60
N LEU A 84 -36.47 56.01 -4.76
CA LEU A 84 -37.04 54.72 -5.16
C LEU A 84 -36.79 53.61 -4.14
N ARG A 85 -35.55 53.50 -3.66
CA ARG A 85 -35.17 52.53 -2.62
C ARG A 85 -35.93 52.79 -1.33
N GLN A 86 -36.03 54.04 -0.90
CA GLN A 86 -36.75 54.41 0.32
C GLN A 86 -38.24 54.09 0.23
N GLN A 87 -38.90 54.41 -0.90
CA GLN A 87 -40.30 54.08 -1.15
C GLN A 87 -40.53 52.55 -1.14
N MET A 88 -39.61 51.79 -1.74
CA MET A 88 -39.68 50.33 -1.74
C MET A 88 -39.49 49.72 -0.34
N GLU A 89 -38.52 50.20 0.43
CA GLU A 89 -38.28 49.74 1.80
C GLU A 89 -39.48 50.04 2.70
N GLN A 90 -40.11 51.22 2.54
CA GLN A 90 -41.35 51.59 3.23
C GLN A 90 -42.54 50.69 2.84
N GLY A 91 -42.75 50.44 1.54
CA GLY A 91 -43.80 49.55 1.07
C GLY A 91 -43.65 48.11 1.57
N ILE A 92 -42.41 47.61 1.63
CA ILE A 92 -42.10 46.28 2.19
C ILE A 92 -42.27 46.24 3.70
N ALA A 93 -41.88 47.30 4.41
CA ALA A 93 -42.09 47.41 5.85
C ALA A 93 -43.58 47.38 6.20
N ALA A 94 -44.43 48.09 5.45
CA ALA A 94 -45.88 48.06 5.58
C ALA A 94 -46.47 46.66 5.31
N LEU A 95 -45.93 45.91 4.33
CA LEU A 95 -46.35 44.53 4.09
C LEU A 95 -45.97 43.59 5.23
N ARG A 96 -44.74 43.72 5.77
CA ARG A 96 -44.23 42.86 6.85
C ARG A 96 -44.93 43.09 8.19
N SER A 97 -45.44 44.30 8.44
CA SER A 97 -46.19 44.64 9.65
C SER A 97 -47.68 44.30 9.57
N SER A 98 -48.21 44.03 8.38
CA SER A 98 -49.63 43.71 8.17
C SER A 98 -49.99 42.26 8.50
N LYS A 99 -51.20 42.06 9.06
CA LYS A 99 -51.80 40.72 9.29
C LYS A 99 -52.20 39.98 8.01
N LEU A 100 -52.14 40.64 6.84
CA LEU A 100 -52.46 40.06 5.52
C LEU A 100 -51.47 38.95 5.12
N GLY A 101 -50.24 38.97 5.63
CA GLY A 101 -49.26 37.91 5.41
C GLY A 101 -49.27 36.91 6.56
N GLY A 102 -49.99 35.80 6.42
CA GLY A 102 -50.10 34.71 7.42
C GLY A 102 -48.78 33.98 7.80
N GLY A 103 -47.62 34.62 7.66
CA GLY A 103 -46.31 34.09 8.05
C GLY A 103 -45.31 35.19 8.46
N LYS A 104 -44.44 34.89 9.43
CA LYS A 104 -43.39 35.83 9.91
C LYS A 104 -42.25 35.95 8.88
N GLY A 105 -41.79 37.18 8.63
CA GLY A 105 -40.55 37.44 7.87
C GLY A 105 -40.70 37.42 6.35
N SER A 106 -39.75 36.80 5.62
CA SER A 106 -39.70 36.81 4.15
C SER A 106 -40.84 36.02 3.46
N GLN A 107 -41.64 35.27 4.21
CA GLN A 107 -42.83 34.58 3.68
C GLN A 107 -44.00 35.55 3.43
N ALA A 108 -44.12 36.62 4.21
CA ALA A 108 -45.13 37.66 3.99
C ALA A 108 -44.99 38.32 2.61
N LEU A 109 -43.75 38.43 2.11
CA LEU A 109 -43.44 38.96 0.79
C LEU A 109 -43.95 38.11 -0.37
N TYR A 110 -44.45 36.89 -0.14
CA TYR A 110 -45.01 36.01 -1.18
C TYR A 110 -46.48 35.66 -0.96
N ALA A 111 -47.12 36.24 0.06
CA ALA A 111 -48.52 35.97 0.39
C ALA A 111 -49.49 36.50 -0.68
N LEU A 112 -49.18 37.65 -1.30
CA LEU A 112 -49.96 38.26 -2.37
C LEU A 112 -49.15 38.31 -3.68
N PRO A 113 -49.77 38.12 -4.86
CA PRO A 113 -49.12 38.31 -6.16
C PRO A 113 -48.81 39.79 -6.44
N TRP A 114 -47.73 40.06 -7.17
CA TRP A 114 -47.27 41.41 -7.54
C TRP A 114 -47.42 41.61 -9.05
N TYR A 115 -48.12 42.66 -9.46
CA TYR A 115 -48.27 43.03 -10.86
C TYR A 115 -47.72 44.42 -11.10
N MET A 116 -47.24 44.66 -12.31
CA MET A 116 -46.69 45.95 -12.71
C MET A 116 -47.48 46.50 -13.90
N ILE A 117 -47.82 47.79 -13.87
CA ILE A 117 -48.49 48.47 -14.98
C ILE A 117 -47.51 49.40 -15.67
N ILE A 118 -47.23 49.14 -16.94
CA ILE A 118 -46.34 49.93 -17.82
C ILE A 118 -47.13 50.52 -18.99
N GLY A 119 -46.69 51.66 -19.50
CA GLY A 119 -47.35 52.32 -20.63
C GLY A 119 -46.96 53.79 -20.76
N PRO A 120 -47.21 54.45 -21.90
CA PRO A 120 -46.85 55.85 -22.13
C PRO A 120 -47.44 56.83 -21.08
N PRO A 121 -46.86 58.04 -20.91
CA PRO A 121 -47.46 59.09 -20.10
C PRO A 121 -48.88 59.40 -20.56
N GLY A 122 -49.80 59.60 -19.61
CA GLY A 122 -51.20 59.89 -19.95
C GLY A 122 -52.02 58.69 -20.45
N SER A 123 -51.49 57.47 -20.50
CA SER A 123 -52.24 56.26 -20.91
C SER A 123 -53.28 55.77 -19.90
N GLY A 124 -53.58 56.52 -18.84
CA GLY A 124 -54.64 56.17 -17.89
C GLY A 124 -54.32 55.11 -16.84
N LYS A 125 -53.05 54.68 -16.67
CA LYS A 125 -52.60 53.67 -15.67
C LYS A 125 -53.12 53.92 -14.25
N THR A 126 -52.74 55.06 -13.67
CA THR A 126 -53.13 55.45 -12.31
C THR A 126 -54.64 55.63 -12.18
N THR A 127 -55.30 56.12 -13.22
CA THR A 127 -56.76 56.32 -13.23
C THR A 127 -57.49 54.99 -13.25
N ALA A 128 -57.04 54.03 -14.07
CA ALA A 128 -57.58 52.68 -14.10
C ALA A 128 -57.43 52.00 -12.73
N LEU A 129 -56.28 52.14 -12.06
CA LEU A 129 -56.06 51.62 -10.71
C LEU A 129 -57.01 52.26 -9.68
N LYS A 130 -57.10 53.60 -9.64
CA LYS A 130 -57.97 54.31 -8.69
C LYS A 130 -59.45 54.00 -8.86
N LYS A 131 -59.87 53.75 -10.11
CA LYS A 131 -61.26 53.50 -10.47
C LYS A 131 -61.55 52.00 -10.70
N SER A 132 -60.64 51.12 -10.31
CA SER A 132 -60.76 49.66 -10.48
C SER A 132 -61.75 48.99 -9.53
N GLY A 133 -62.33 49.72 -8.56
CA GLY A 133 -63.22 49.12 -7.56
C GLY A 133 -62.53 48.11 -6.62
N LEU A 134 -61.20 48.09 -6.58
CA LEU A 134 -60.42 47.25 -5.68
C LEU A 134 -60.42 47.82 -4.25
N ASN A 135 -60.41 46.93 -3.25
CA ASN A 135 -60.33 47.32 -1.84
C ASN A 135 -58.86 47.55 -1.47
N PHE A 136 -58.49 48.82 -1.22
CA PHE A 136 -57.14 49.19 -0.82
C PHE A 136 -57.01 49.21 0.71
N ALA A 137 -55.97 48.54 1.24
CA ALA A 137 -55.85 48.27 2.68
C ALA A 137 -55.16 49.39 3.48
N PHE A 138 -54.46 50.32 2.82
CA PHE A 138 -53.77 51.45 3.45
C PHE A 138 -54.32 52.78 2.91
N ASN A 139 -55.25 53.39 3.64
CA ASN A 139 -55.74 54.75 3.36
C ASN A 139 -54.81 55.79 3.99
N PRO A 140 -54.65 56.93 3.31
CA PRO A 140 -55.02 58.16 4.02
C PRO A 140 -56.46 58.52 3.70
N GLU A 141 -56.83 58.70 2.43
CA GLU A 141 -58.22 58.65 1.91
C GLU A 141 -58.23 58.56 0.37
N GLN A 142 -58.35 57.44 -0.35
CA GLN A 142 -58.24 56.00 -0.13
C GLN A 142 -56.85 55.32 0.00
N GLY A 143 -55.79 56.05 -0.33
CA GLY A 143 -54.98 55.53 -1.46
C GLY A 143 -53.47 55.66 -1.36
N GLY A 144 -52.82 54.65 -0.77
CA GLY A 144 -51.42 54.28 -1.02
C GLY A 144 -50.36 55.27 -0.51
N MET A 145 -49.13 54.78 -0.33
CA MET A 145 -47.98 55.66 -0.07
C MET A 145 -47.66 56.43 -1.34
N ARG A 146 -48.14 57.68 -1.42
CA ARG A 146 -48.01 58.54 -2.60
C ARG A 146 -46.92 59.58 -2.38
N GLY A 147 -46.03 59.75 -3.37
CA GLY A 147 -45.21 60.95 -3.49
C GLY A 147 -46.07 62.15 -3.88
N VAL A 148 -45.88 63.30 -3.23
CA VAL A 148 -46.66 64.51 -3.51
C VAL A 148 -46.27 65.08 -4.87
N GLY A 149 -47.13 64.89 -5.89
CA GLY A 149 -46.99 65.50 -7.22
C GLY A 149 -46.71 64.52 -8.37
N GLY A 150 -47.77 63.90 -8.91
CA GLY A 150 -47.67 62.95 -10.04
C GLY A 150 -46.93 61.65 -9.71
N THR A 151 -47.12 60.60 -10.50
CA THR A 151 -46.31 59.36 -10.37
C THR A 151 -44.94 59.64 -10.97
N ARG A 152 -44.03 60.20 -10.18
CA ARG A 152 -42.67 60.55 -10.62
C ARG A 152 -41.81 59.31 -10.85
N ASN A 153 -41.84 58.33 -9.94
CA ASN A 153 -41.01 57.12 -10.03
C ASN A 153 -41.87 55.84 -10.09
N CYS A 154 -42.36 55.33 -8.95
CA CYS A 154 -43.31 54.22 -8.93
C CYS A 154 -44.22 54.28 -7.69
N ASP A 155 -45.54 54.20 -7.87
CA ASP A 155 -46.51 54.18 -6.78
C ASP A 155 -46.89 52.73 -6.41
N TRP A 156 -47.01 52.46 -5.11
CA TRP A 156 -47.35 51.14 -4.57
C TRP A 156 -48.81 51.09 -4.11
N TRP A 157 -49.57 50.18 -4.71
CA TRP A 157 -50.99 49.99 -4.43
C TRP A 157 -51.21 48.62 -3.79
N PHE A 158 -51.62 48.61 -2.53
CA PHE A 158 -51.86 47.38 -1.76
C PHE A 158 -53.35 47.08 -1.70
N THR A 159 -53.75 45.93 -2.23
CA THR A 159 -55.12 45.43 -2.14
C THR A 159 -55.18 44.17 -1.30
N ASN A 160 -56.38 43.69 -0.98
CA ASN A 160 -56.55 42.41 -0.29
C ASN A 160 -56.08 41.21 -1.13
N ASP A 161 -56.06 41.34 -2.46
CA ASP A 161 -55.83 40.22 -3.38
C ASP A 161 -54.47 40.28 -4.09
N ALA A 162 -53.86 41.47 -4.22
CA ALA A 162 -52.59 41.68 -4.93
C ALA A 162 -51.88 42.99 -4.54
N ILE A 163 -50.60 43.10 -4.91
CA ILE A 163 -49.83 44.35 -4.91
C ILE A 163 -49.68 44.82 -6.36
N LEU A 164 -50.01 46.08 -6.64
CA LEU A 164 -49.91 46.68 -7.97
C LEU A 164 -48.85 47.78 -7.94
N LEU A 165 -47.90 47.69 -8.85
CA LEU A 165 -46.82 48.66 -9.05
C LEU A 165 -47.20 49.55 -10.23
N ASP A 166 -47.55 50.80 -9.97
CA ASP A 166 -47.86 51.79 -10.99
C ASP A 166 -46.59 52.54 -11.36
N THR A 167 -46.11 52.33 -12.59
CA THR A 167 -44.85 52.91 -13.06
C THR A 167 -45.07 54.28 -13.69
N ALA A 168 -44.09 55.19 -13.52
CA ALA A 168 -44.09 56.47 -14.22
C ALA A 168 -44.10 56.25 -15.74
N GLY A 169 -44.87 57.08 -16.46
CA GLY A 169 -45.00 56.95 -17.92
C GLY A 169 -43.67 57.08 -18.68
N ARG A 170 -42.72 57.85 -18.14
CA ARG A 170 -41.39 58.06 -18.74
C ARG A 170 -40.60 56.78 -18.91
N TYR A 171 -40.76 55.81 -18.00
CA TYR A 171 -40.10 54.51 -18.12
C TYR A 171 -40.56 53.73 -19.35
N ALA A 172 -41.71 54.05 -19.95
CA ALA A 172 -42.16 53.42 -21.19
C ALA A 172 -41.66 54.14 -22.45
N THR A 173 -41.28 55.41 -22.38
CA THR A 173 -41.07 56.28 -23.55
C THR A 173 -39.66 56.86 -23.70
N GLU A 174 -38.94 57.08 -22.61
CA GLU A 174 -37.64 57.76 -22.59
C GLU A 174 -36.50 56.75 -22.39
N GLN A 175 -35.41 56.88 -23.16
CA GLN A 175 -34.25 56.00 -23.05
C GLN A 175 -33.30 56.41 -21.91
N ASP A 176 -33.30 57.68 -21.50
CA ASP A 176 -32.36 58.23 -20.52
C ASP A 176 -32.54 57.71 -19.08
N ASP A 177 -33.64 57.01 -18.81
CA ASP A 177 -33.98 56.44 -17.48
C ASP A 177 -33.63 54.94 -17.35
N LEU A 178 -32.88 54.38 -18.30
CA LEU A 178 -32.49 52.95 -18.34
C LEU A 178 -31.78 52.47 -17.06
N GLU A 179 -30.94 53.31 -16.45
CA GLU A 179 -30.21 52.98 -15.23
C GLU A 179 -31.12 52.94 -14.00
N GLU A 180 -32.02 53.92 -13.87
CA GLU A 180 -33.00 54.02 -12.79
C GLU A 180 -33.97 52.81 -12.83
N TRP A 181 -34.52 52.53 -14.01
CA TRP A 181 -35.35 51.36 -14.28
C TRP A 181 -34.62 50.05 -13.95
N GLY A 182 -33.37 49.94 -14.38
CA GLY A 182 -32.53 48.79 -14.13
C GLY A 182 -32.25 48.55 -12.65
N ALA A 183 -31.98 49.61 -11.89
CA ALA A 183 -31.77 49.56 -10.44
C ALA A 183 -33.06 49.14 -9.72
N PHE A 184 -34.21 49.66 -10.14
CA PHE A 184 -35.51 49.28 -9.60
C PHE A 184 -35.82 47.78 -9.80
N LEU A 185 -35.61 47.24 -11.01
CA LEU A 185 -35.79 45.81 -11.29
C LEU A 185 -34.83 44.93 -10.45
N ASN A 186 -33.59 45.37 -10.27
CA ASN A 186 -32.62 44.68 -9.40
C ASN A 186 -33.07 44.67 -7.93
N LEU A 187 -33.64 45.78 -7.45
CA LEU A 187 -34.22 45.87 -6.12
C LEU A 187 -35.42 44.91 -5.98
N LEU A 188 -36.32 44.82 -6.97
CA LEU A 188 -37.41 43.84 -7.01
C LEU A 188 -36.89 42.39 -6.91
N LYS A 189 -35.85 42.07 -7.68
CA LYS A 189 -35.19 40.76 -7.63
C LYS A 189 -34.55 40.48 -6.28
N ARG A 190 -34.00 41.49 -5.61
CA ARG A 190 -33.40 41.38 -4.28
C ARG A 190 -34.45 41.04 -3.21
N PHE A 191 -35.54 41.80 -3.15
CA PHE A 191 -36.55 41.61 -2.11
C PHE A 191 -37.45 40.39 -2.37
N ARG A 192 -37.73 40.05 -3.62
CA ARG A 192 -38.65 38.96 -4.00
C ARG A 192 -38.04 37.98 -5.01
N SER A 193 -36.85 37.45 -4.68
CA SER A 193 -35.99 36.62 -5.56
C SER A 193 -36.59 35.37 -6.20
N LYS A 194 -37.65 34.77 -5.66
CA LYS A 194 -38.28 33.57 -6.26
C LYS A 194 -39.26 33.91 -7.37
N ARG A 195 -40.01 35.01 -7.25
CA ARG A 195 -41.01 35.46 -8.22
C ARG A 195 -41.19 36.98 -8.08
N PRO A 196 -40.27 37.80 -8.61
CA PRO A 196 -40.32 39.25 -8.40
C PRO A 196 -41.62 39.91 -8.86
N LEU A 197 -42.20 39.40 -9.95
CA LEU A 197 -43.51 39.77 -10.51
C LEU A 197 -44.29 38.52 -10.94
N ASN A 198 -45.62 38.63 -10.91
CA ASN A 198 -46.58 37.60 -11.30
C ASN A 198 -47.23 37.88 -12.67
N GLY A 199 -47.21 39.13 -13.12
CA GLY A 199 -47.73 39.55 -14.43
C GLY A 199 -47.42 41.02 -14.72
N VAL A 200 -47.54 41.43 -15.98
CA VAL A 200 -47.37 42.83 -16.40
C VAL A 200 -48.60 43.27 -17.19
N LEU A 201 -49.15 44.45 -16.88
CA LEU A 201 -50.20 45.10 -17.64
C LEU A 201 -49.58 46.18 -18.51
N VAL A 202 -49.86 46.14 -19.81
CA VAL A 202 -49.42 47.15 -20.79
C VAL A 202 -50.61 48.03 -21.11
N ALA A 203 -50.62 49.26 -20.60
CA ALA A 203 -51.72 50.21 -20.75
C ALA A 203 -51.44 51.23 -21.87
N VAL A 204 -52.28 51.25 -22.90
CA VAL A 204 -52.17 52.15 -24.06
C VAL A 204 -53.50 52.82 -24.31
N SER A 205 -53.51 54.12 -24.56
CA SER A 205 -54.75 54.85 -24.87
C SER A 205 -55.20 54.51 -26.28
N VAL A 206 -56.50 54.25 -26.50
CA VAL A 206 -57.03 54.07 -27.86
C VAL A 206 -56.81 55.32 -28.73
N THR A 207 -56.79 56.51 -28.13
CA THR A 207 -56.50 57.78 -28.83
C THR A 207 -55.08 57.86 -29.36
N ASP A 208 -54.13 57.18 -28.70
CA ASP A 208 -52.73 57.17 -29.14
C ASP A 208 -52.55 56.23 -30.35
N LEU A 209 -53.60 55.45 -30.68
CA LEU A 209 -53.60 54.47 -31.76
C LEU A 209 -54.58 54.84 -32.89
N ILE A 210 -55.65 55.60 -32.63
CA ILE A 210 -56.68 55.92 -33.64
C ILE A 210 -56.18 56.89 -34.71
N ASP A 211 -55.44 57.92 -34.32
CA ASP A 211 -54.92 58.97 -35.22
C ASP A 211 -53.44 58.76 -35.59
N ALA A 212 -52.84 57.66 -35.10
CA ALA A 212 -51.43 57.36 -35.32
C ALA A 212 -51.20 56.68 -36.65
N ARG A 213 -50.09 57.02 -37.31
CA ARG A 213 -49.61 56.30 -38.49
C ARG A 213 -49.02 54.96 -38.10
N GLU A 214 -48.99 54.01 -39.04
CA GLU A 214 -48.45 52.67 -38.81
C GLU A 214 -47.01 52.68 -38.26
N ASP A 215 -46.14 53.58 -38.75
CA ASP A 215 -44.76 53.74 -38.28
C ASP A 215 -44.70 54.15 -36.79
N GLN A 216 -45.61 55.01 -36.35
CA GLN A 216 -45.72 55.46 -34.96
C GLN A 216 -46.22 54.33 -34.05
N ILE A 217 -47.16 53.51 -34.53
CA ILE A 217 -47.69 52.35 -33.81
C ILE A 217 -46.60 51.31 -33.60
N ILE A 218 -45.87 50.97 -34.66
CA ILE A 218 -44.76 50.00 -34.62
C ILE A 218 -43.68 50.48 -33.64
N GLU A 219 -43.30 51.75 -33.70
CA GLU A 219 -42.28 52.30 -32.81
C GLU A 219 -42.73 52.29 -31.34
N MET A 220 -43.99 52.62 -31.06
CA MET A 220 -44.54 52.54 -29.70
C MET A 220 -44.57 51.10 -29.18
N ALA A 221 -45.00 50.14 -30.01
CA ALA A 221 -45.01 48.71 -29.67
C ALA A 221 -43.58 48.20 -29.40
N ARG A 222 -42.60 48.60 -30.22
CA ARG A 222 -41.19 48.22 -30.06
C ARG A 222 -40.60 48.75 -28.76
N ARG A 223 -40.89 50.00 -28.38
CA ARG A 223 -40.44 50.58 -27.10
C ARG A 223 -41.02 49.83 -25.91
N LEU A 224 -42.32 49.55 -25.93
CA LEU A 224 -42.96 48.77 -24.86
C LEU A 224 -42.45 47.34 -24.81
N ARG A 225 -42.19 46.72 -25.97
CA ARG A 225 -41.56 45.41 -26.04
C ARG A 225 -40.18 45.40 -25.42
N ALA A 226 -39.32 46.38 -25.76
CA ALA A 226 -38.00 46.49 -25.15
C ALA A 226 -38.07 46.55 -23.62
N ARG A 227 -39.06 47.25 -23.04
CA ARG A 227 -39.28 47.28 -21.59
C ARG A 227 -39.73 45.94 -21.01
N VAL A 228 -40.59 45.20 -21.71
CA VAL A 228 -40.99 43.85 -21.30
C VAL A 228 -39.79 42.89 -21.37
N ASP A 229 -38.98 42.97 -22.42
CA ASP A 229 -37.78 42.15 -22.61
C ASP A 229 -36.72 42.43 -21.53
N GLU A 230 -36.48 43.70 -21.20
CA GLU A 230 -35.60 44.11 -20.11
C GLU A 230 -36.07 43.54 -18.76
N LEU A 231 -37.38 43.60 -18.51
CA LEU A 231 -38.01 43.08 -17.30
C LEU A 231 -37.85 41.54 -17.23
N MET A 232 -38.15 40.82 -18.31
CA MET A 232 -37.98 39.36 -18.38
C MET A 232 -36.53 38.93 -18.22
N THR A 233 -35.61 39.63 -18.88
CA THR A 233 -34.17 39.35 -18.86
C THR A 233 -33.57 39.59 -17.47
N ARG A 234 -33.81 40.77 -16.87
CA ARG A 234 -33.25 41.11 -15.56
C ARG A 234 -33.83 40.27 -14.43
N LEU A 235 -35.14 40.02 -14.48
CA LEU A 235 -35.84 39.21 -13.47
C LEU A 235 -35.69 37.70 -13.69
N GLU A 236 -35.14 37.27 -14.83
CA GLU A 236 -34.96 35.86 -15.23
C GLU A 236 -36.27 35.06 -15.26
N MET A 237 -37.34 35.67 -15.77
CA MET A 237 -38.67 35.05 -15.79
C MET A 237 -39.38 35.27 -17.12
N VAL A 238 -40.23 34.31 -17.48
CA VAL A 238 -41.26 34.47 -18.51
C VAL A 238 -42.55 34.85 -17.80
N ILE A 239 -43.13 35.98 -18.20
CA ILE A 239 -44.22 36.64 -17.46
C ILE A 239 -45.42 36.82 -18.40
N PRO A 240 -46.66 36.58 -17.91
CA PRO A 240 -47.86 36.88 -18.68
C PRO A 240 -48.08 38.40 -18.79
N VAL A 241 -48.39 38.84 -20.01
CA VAL A 241 -48.65 40.24 -20.33
C VAL A 241 -50.11 40.44 -20.72
N TYR A 242 -50.77 41.38 -20.06
CA TYR A 242 -52.17 41.77 -20.31
C TYR A 242 -52.18 43.13 -21.01
N VAL A 243 -52.71 43.19 -22.23
CA VAL A 243 -52.81 44.45 -22.97
C VAL A 243 -54.11 45.15 -22.59
N MET A 244 -54.03 46.38 -22.12
CA MET A 244 -55.17 47.18 -21.70
C MET A 244 -55.26 48.43 -22.57
N PHE A 245 -56.25 48.45 -23.46
CA PHE A 245 -56.61 49.63 -24.23
C PHE A 245 -57.50 50.52 -23.38
N THR A 246 -56.97 51.66 -22.95
CA THR A 246 -57.64 52.60 -22.06
C THR A 246 -58.29 53.73 -22.83
N LYS A 247 -59.12 54.52 -22.14
CA LYS A 247 -59.86 55.67 -22.69
C LYS A 247 -60.79 55.32 -23.85
N THR A 248 -61.37 54.12 -23.83
CA THR A 248 -62.35 53.67 -24.84
C THR A 248 -63.59 54.56 -24.88
N ASP A 249 -63.85 55.33 -23.84
CA ASP A 249 -64.88 56.37 -23.78
C ASP A 249 -64.70 57.54 -24.75
N LEU A 250 -63.48 57.72 -25.29
CA LEU A 250 -63.19 58.76 -26.27
C LEU A 250 -63.59 58.37 -27.70
N ILE A 251 -64.03 57.12 -27.92
CA ILE A 251 -64.62 56.68 -29.18
C ILE A 251 -66.06 57.21 -29.25
N GLY A 252 -66.44 57.75 -30.40
CA GLY A 252 -67.76 58.33 -30.62
C GLY A 252 -68.88 57.31 -30.37
N GLY A 253 -69.83 57.69 -29.52
CA GLY A 253 -70.99 56.87 -29.20
C GLY A 253 -70.81 55.92 -28.00
N PHE A 254 -69.65 55.91 -27.33
CA PHE A 254 -69.42 55.06 -26.15
C PHE A 254 -70.39 55.38 -25.01
N VAL A 255 -70.59 56.68 -24.71
CA VAL A 255 -71.45 57.12 -23.60
C VAL A 255 -72.90 56.73 -23.86
N GLU A 256 -73.40 56.90 -25.08
CA GLU A 256 -74.77 56.53 -25.43
C GLU A 256 -74.97 55.01 -25.42
N MET A 257 -73.93 54.27 -25.82
CA MET A 257 -73.92 52.81 -25.83
C MET A 257 -73.95 52.21 -24.41
N PHE A 258 -73.11 52.72 -23.50
CA PHE A 258 -72.88 52.10 -22.18
C PHE A 258 -73.33 52.91 -20.96
N GLY A 259 -73.77 54.16 -21.14
CA GLY A 259 -74.06 55.09 -20.02
C GLY A 259 -75.11 54.63 -19.02
N ASP A 260 -76.05 53.80 -19.47
CA ASP A 260 -77.14 53.24 -18.65
C ASP A 260 -76.78 51.89 -18.00
N LEU A 261 -75.58 51.37 -18.22
CA LEU A 261 -75.14 50.15 -17.54
C LEU A 261 -75.16 50.33 -16.03
N ARG A 262 -75.75 49.35 -15.34
CA ARG A 262 -75.70 49.24 -13.88
C ARG A 262 -74.27 48.99 -13.43
N MET A 263 -73.97 49.26 -12.16
CA MET A 263 -72.63 49.06 -11.60
C MET A 263 -72.07 47.65 -11.89
N SER A 264 -72.85 46.59 -11.67
CA SER A 264 -72.42 45.21 -11.94
C SER A 264 -72.16 44.93 -13.43
N GLU A 265 -72.86 45.62 -14.34
CA GLU A 265 -72.65 45.48 -15.79
C GLU A 265 -71.46 46.34 -16.25
N ARG A 266 -71.17 47.45 -15.58
CA ARG A 266 -69.95 48.23 -15.80
C ARG A 266 -68.71 47.50 -15.34
N ASP A 267 -68.81 46.61 -14.36
CA ASP A 267 -67.67 45.84 -13.88
C ASP A 267 -67.21 44.74 -14.85
N GLN A 268 -68.07 44.36 -15.82
CA GLN A 268 -67.83 43.25 -16.75
C GLN A 268 -66.56 43.42 -17.60
N ILE A 269 -66.09 42.33 -18.19
CA ILE A 269 -64.89 42.34 -19.03
C ILE A 269 -65.30 42.54 -20.49
N VAL A 270 -64.66 43.52 -21.15
CA VAL A 270 -64.77 43.74 -22.60
C VAL A 270 -63.40 43.47 -23.22
N GLY A 271 -63.27 42.35 -23.92
CA GLY A 271 -61.98 41.88 -24.45
C GLY A 271 -61.94 40.37 -24.58
N ALA A 272 -60.73 39.82 -24.75
CA ALA A 272 -60.51 38.39 -24.86
C ALA A 272 -59.30 37.92 -24.05
N THR A 273 -59.40 36.70 -23.52
CA THR A 273 -58.44 36.08 -22.60
C THR A 273 -57.98 34.75 -23.20
N PHE A 274 -56.72 34.66 -23.62
CA PHE A 274 -56.20 33.51 -24.39
C PHE A 274 -55.79 32.34 -23.49
N PRO A 275 -56.14 31.08 -23.82
CA PRO A 275 -55.72 29.92 -23.05
C PRO A 275 -54.20 29.74 -23.07
N LEU A 276 -53.62 29.27 -21.96
CA LEU A 276 -52.18 28.98 -21.87
C LEU A 276 -51.84 27.70 -22.65
N GLY A 277 -51.59 27.83 -23.96
CA GLY A 277 -51.23 26.74 -24.88
C GLY A 277 -49.72 26.48 -25.00
N LYS A 278 -49.34 25.36 -25.63
CA LYS A 278 -47.93 24.92 -25.82
C LYS A 278 -47.32 25.27 -27.19
N GLY A 279 -48.01 26.01 -28.06
CA GLY A 279 -47.51 26.43 -29.37
C GLY A 279 -47.09 27.90 -29.40
N GLU A 280 -46.33 28.31 -30.41
CA GLU A 280 -46.12 29.73 -30.72
C GLU A 280 -47.40 30.30 -31.36
N PRO A 281 -48.19 31.12 -30.64
CA PRO A 281 -49.45 31.63 -31.20
C PRO A 281 -49.15 32.63 -32.32
N ASN A 282 -49.91 32.55 -33.42
CA ASN A 282 -49.96 33.66 -34.37
C ASN A 282 -50.80 34.78 -33.74
N VAL A 283 -50.12 35.65 -32.99
CA VAL A 283 -50.75 36.71 -32.19
C VAL A 283 -51.65 37.62 -33.03
N ALA A 284 -51.23 37.97 -34.25
CA ALA A 284 -52.04 38.81 -35.14
C ALA A 284 -53.36 38.12 -35.50
N ALA A 285 -53.31 36.85 -35.95
CA ALA A 285 -54.50 36.10 -36.32
C ALA A 285 -55.45 35.85 -35.14
N GLU A 286 -54.90 35.54 -33.96
CA GLU A 286 -55.67 35.33 -32.75
C GLU A 286 -56.34 36.61 -32.24
N PHE A 287 -55.62 37.74 -32.27
CA PHE A 287 -56.17 39.05 -31.94
C PHE A 287 -57.30 39.44 -32.89
N THR A 288 -57.06 39.40 -34.21
CA THR A 288 -58.05 39.76 -35.23
C THR A 288 -59.34 38.95 -35.06
N ARG A 289 -59.22 37.63 -34.90
CA ARG A 289 -60.37 36.72 -34.73
C ARG A 289 -61.21 37.08 -33.51
N GLU A 290 -60.59 37.27 -32.35
CA GLU A 290 -61.33 37.59 -31.12
C GLU A 290 -61.90 39.03 -31.15
N PHE A 291 -61.19 39.97 -31.79
CA PHE A 291 -61.68 41.34 -31.98
C PHE A 291 -62.93 41.38 -32.86
N GLU A 292 -62.98 40.62 -33.96
CA GLU A 292 -64.17 40.51 -34.80
C GLU A 292 -65.37 39.93 -34.05
N GLN A 293 -65.13 38.95 -33.17
CA GLN A 293 -66.20 38.43 -32.31
C GLN A 293 -66.71 39.50 -31.35
N LEU A 294 -65.81 40.29 -30.77
CA LEU A 294 -66.20 41.41 -29.92
C LEU A 294 -67.03 42.45 -30.70
N VAL A 295 -66.62 42.82 -31.91
CA VAL A 295 -67.38 43.73 -32.79
C VAL A 295 -68.77 43.18 -33.10
N LYS A 296 -68.92 41.89 -33.41
CA LYS A 296 -70.23 41.24 -33.62
C LYS A 296 -71.13 41.35 -32.39
N VAL A 297 -70.57 41.13 -31.20
CA VAL A 297 -71.30 41.29 -29.93
C VAL A 297 -71.72 42.75 -29.72
N LEU A 298 -70.85 43.71 -30.03
CA LEU A 298 -71.16 45.14 -29.94
C LEU A 298 -72.27 45.57 -30.90
N HIS A 299 -72.27 45.09 -32.15
CA HIS A 299 -73.37 45.32 -33.09
C HIS A 299 -74.71 44.77 -32.57
N ALA A 300 -74.71 43.53 -32.07
CA ALA A 300 -75.92 42.93 -31.50
C ALA A 300 -76.40 43.66 -30.23
N ALA A 301 -75.48 44.18 -29.42
CA ALA A 301 -75.80 44.99 -28.25
C ALA A 301 -76.35 46.37 -28.66
N ALA A 302 -75.78 47.02 -29.68
CA ALA A 302 -76.24 48.30 -30.19
C ALA A 302 -77.68 48.21 -30.74
N LEU A 303 -78.00 47.15 -31.49
CA LEU A 303 -79.36 46.90 -32.00
C LEU A 303 -80.39 46.79 -30.86
N ARG A 304 -80.05 46.06 -29.78
CA ARG A 304 -80.89 45.98 -28.58
C ARG A 304 -81.04 47.34 -27.91
N ARG A 305 -79.94 48.10 -27.78
CA ARG A 305 -79.88 49.39 -27.09
C ARG A 305 -80.73 50.47 -27.77
N ILE A 306 -80.80 50.50 -29.11
CA ILE A 306 -81.60 51.46 -29.88
C ILE A 306 -83.08 51.39 -29.52
N GLY A 307 -83.61 50.18 -29.31
CA GLY A 307 -85.01 49.96 -28.94
C GLY A 307 -85.41 50.65 -27.63
N HIS A 308 -84.45 50.88 -26.73
CA HIS A 308 -84.67 51.52 -25.43
C HIS A 308 -84.38 53.03 -25.42
N SER A 309 -83.63 53.54 -26.41
CA SER A 309 -83.28 54.97 -26.46
C SER A 309 -84.41 55.80 -27.10
N ARG A 310 -84.81 56.91 -26.46
CA ARG A 310 -85.88 57.80 -26.95
C ARG A 310 -85.35 58.95 -27.82
N SER A 311 -84.06 59.24 -27.77
CA SER A 311 -83.42 60.36 -28.48
C SER A 311 -82.86 59.90 -29.84
N PHE A 312 -83.25 60.58 -30.93
CA PHE A 312 -82.73 60.28 -32.27
C PHE A 312 -81.21 60.47 -32.39
N PRO A 313 -80.61 61.59 -31.92
CA PRO A 313 -79.15 61.73 -31.86
C PRO A 313 -78.46 60.60 -31.09
N ALA A 314 -79.04 60.14 -29.98
CA ALA A 314 -78.47 59.04 -29.21
C ALA A 314 -78.53 57.70 -29.96
N ARG A 315 -79.63 57.41 -30.69
CA ARG A 315 -79.72 56.21 -31.55
C ARG A 315 -78.69 56.21 -32.67
N GLN A 316 -78.43 57.36 -33.28
CA GLN A 316 -77.36 57.50 -34.28
C GLN A 316 -75.99 57.18 -33.67
N LYS A 317 -75.69 57.74 -32.50
CA LYS A 317 -74.43 57.49 -31.79
C LYS A 317 -74.26 56.02 -31.35
N ILE A 318 -75.34 55.38 -30.90
CA ILE A 318 -75.34 53.95 -30.56
C ILE A 318 -75.02 53.08 -31.80
N LEU A 319 -75.58 53.39 -32.97
CA LEU A 319 -75.28 52.67 -34.22
C LEU A 319 -73.87 52.96 -34.74
N GLN A 320 -73.37 54.18 -34.51
CA GLN A 320 -72.05 54.61 -34.93
C GLN A 320 -70.93 53.91 -34.13
N PHE A 321 -71.14 53.67 -32.84
CA PHE A 321 -70.09 53.15 -31.96
C PHE A 321 -69.46 51.82 -32.43
N PRO A 322 -70.21 50.74 -32.75
CA PRO A 322 -69.59 49.50 -33.23
C PRO A 322 -68.77 49.68 -34.51
N VAL A 323 -69.20 50.59 -35.40
CA VAL A 323 -68.48 50.90 -36.65
C VAL A 323 -67.18 51.63 -36.35
N GLU A 324 -67.22 52.67 -35.52
CA GLU A 324 -66.00 53.37 -35.08
C GLU A 324 -65.06 52.48 -34.26
N PHE A 325 -65.62 51.55 -33.48
CA PHE A 325 -64.80 50.58 -32.76
C PHE A 325 -64.12 49.62 -33.74
N GLN A 326 -64.80 49.19 -34.79
CA GLN A 326 -64.24 48.29 -35.81
C GLN A 326 -63.06 48.91 -36.56
N THR A 327 -63.04 50.23 -36.81
CA THR A 327 -61.92 50.89 -37.52
C THR A 327 -60.59 50.79 -36.76
N LEU A 328 -60.63 50.53 -35.44
CA LEU A 328 -59.43 50.33 -34.64
C LEU A 328 -58.73 48.99 -34.93
N GLN A 329 -59.41 48.02 -35.54
CA GLN A 329 -58.92 46.64 -35.66
C GLN A 329 -57.49 46.57 -36.21
N GLU A 330 -57.21 47.25 -37.32
CA GLU A 330 -55.91 47.21 -37.99
C GLU A 330 -54.80 47.75 -37.07
N ASN A 331 -54.98 48.96 -36.54
CA ASN A 331 -54.00 49.61 -35.67
C ASN A 331 -53.73 48.81 -34.38
N LEU A 332 -54.77 48.24 -33.77
CA LEU A 332 -54.61 47.40 -32.57
C LEU A 332 -53.97 46.04 -32.87
N THR A 333 -54.24 45.47 -34.05
CA THR A 333 -53.61 44.23 -34.52
C THR A 333 -52.13 44.45 -34.74
N THR A 334 -51.76 45.51 -35.48
CA THR A 334 -50.35 45.88 -35.73
C THR A 334 -49.61 46.13 -34.43
N PHE A 335 -50.21 46.90 -33.51
CA PHE A 335 -49.64 47.15 -32.18
C PHE A 335 -49.37 45.85 -31.41
N THR A 336 -50.38 44.97 -31.32
CA THR A 336 -50.29 43.74 -30.52
C THR A 336 -49.33 42.74 -31.16
N ALA A 337 -49.36 42.58 -32.48
CA ALA A 337 -48.43 41.70 -33.20
C ALA A 337 -46.98 42.13 -32.97
N GLN A 338 -46.69 43.43 -33.10
CA GLN A 338 -45.33 43.96 -32.91
C GLN A 338 -44.85 43.86 -31.46
N LEU A 339 -45.75 43.98 -30.47
CA LEU A 339 -45.41 43.83 -29.05
C LEU A 339 -45.01 42.38 -28.71
N PHE A 340 -45.57 41.37 -29.39
CA PHE A 340 -45.32 39.95 -29.08
C PHE A 340 -44.50 39.22 -30.13
N GLU A 341 -43.79 39.95 -30.99
CA GLU A 341 -42.93 39.36 -32.02
C GLU A 341 -41.90 38.39 -31.39
N PRO A 342 -41.70 37.18 -31.96
CA PRO A 342 -40.73 36.22 -31.45
C PRO A 342 -39.29 36.75 -31.55
N ASN A 343 -38.54 36.65 -30.45
CA ASN A 343 -37.12 37.00 -30.42
C ASN A 343 -36.27 35.73 -30.35
N ARG A 344 -35.31 35.53 -31.27
CA ARG A 344 -34.46 34.32 -31.28
C ARG A 344 -33.44 34.27 -30.14
N PHE A 345 -33.13 35.41 -29.53
CA PHE A 345 -32.07 35.54 -28.52
C PHE A 345 -32.62 35.65 -27.10
N GLN A 346 -33.94 35.85 -26.93
CA GLN A 346 -34.60 36.04 -25.64
C GLN A 346 -35.94 35.30 -25.61
N GLY A 347 -36.51 35.07 -24.42
CA GLY A 347 -37.84 34.45 -24.33
C GLY A 347 -38.93 35.42 -24.82
N THR A 348 -39.92 34.91 -25.57
CA THR A 348 -41.10 35.70 -25.97
C THR A 348 -42.06 35.85 -24.77
N PRO A 349 -42.54 37.08 -24.46
CA PRO A 349 -43.59 37.29 -23.47
C PRO A 349 -44.87 36.56 -23.86
N VAL A 350 -45.63 36.12 -22.86
CA VAL A 350 -46.88 35.39 -23.10
C VAL A 350 -48.02 36.39 -23.16
N LEU A 351 -48.63 36.59 -24.33
CA LEU A 351 -49.87 37.36 -24.44
C LEU A 351 -50.98 36.60 -23.71
N ARG A 352 -51.49 37.19 -22.63
CA ARG A 352 -52.56 36.57 -21.83
C ARG A 352 -53.95 37.03 -22.27
N GLY A 353 -54.06 38.19 -22.89
CA GLY A 353 -55.31 38.74 -23.39
C GLY A 353 -55.22 40.23 -23.67
N PHE A 354 -56.26 40.77 -24.30
CA PHE A 354 -56.44 42.18 -24.55
C PHE A 354 -57.81 42.66 -24.04
N TYR A 355 -57.86 43.87 -23.49
CA TYR A 355 -59.03 44.38 -22.77
C TYR A 355 -59.25 45.87 -23.02
N PHE A 356 -60.51 46.28 -23.14
CA PHE A 356 -60.92 47.67 -23.34
C PHE A 356 -61.48 48.23 -22.04
N THR A 357 -60.99 49.40 -21.64
CA THR A 357 -61.28 49.99 -20.33
C THR A 357 -61.47 51.49 -20.43
N SER A 358 -62.28 52.02 -19.52
CA SER A 358 -62.44 53.46 -19.34
C SER A 358 -62.41 53.82 -17.87
N GLY A 359 -61.58 54.81 -17.53
CA GLY A 359 -61.57 55.44 -16.22
C GLY A 359 -61.93 56.91 -16.39
N THR A 360 -63.19 57.29 -16.18
CA THR A 360 -63.59 58.69 -16.40
C THR A 360 -62.98 59.61 -15.35
N GLN A 361 -62.39 60.71 -15.81
CA GLN A 361 -62.36 62.00 -15.13
C GLN A 361 -63.22 62.96 -15.95
N GLU A 362 -64.26 63.53 -15.34
CA GLU A 362 -64.97 64.66 -15.93
C GLU A 362 -64.05 65.88 -15.99
N GLY A 363 -64.07 66.53 -17.15
CA GLY A 363 -63.42 67.81 -17.37
C GLY A 363 -63.26 68.06 -18.85
N ASN A 364 -64.37 68.22 -19.57
CA ASN A 364 -64.44 68.43 -21.01
C ASN A 364 -63.36 69.46 -21.49
N PRO A 365 -62.26 69.02 -22.14
CA PRO A 365 -61.20 69.93 -22.60
C PRO A 365 -61.71 70.91 -23.67
N VAL A 366 -62.69 70.47 -24.45
CA VAL A 366 -63.29 71.28 -25.52
C VAL A 366 -64.06 72.46 -24.93
N SER A 367 -64.75 72.30 -23.78
CA SER A 367 -65.50 73.40 -23.16
C SER A 367 -64.61 74.46 -22.50
N ARG A 368 -63.40 74.11 -22.04
CA ARG A 368 -62.41 75.10 -21.55
C ARG A 368 -61.69 75.80 -22.68
N MET A 369 -61.46 75.11 -23.80
CA MET A 369 -60.89 75.70 -25.01
C MET A 369 -61.91 76.64 -25.67
N ILE A 370 -63.16 76.23 -25.80
CA ILE A 370 -64.28 77.06 -26.29
C ILE A 370 -64.54 78.21 -25.30
N GLY A 371 -64.49 77.97 -23.99
CA GLY A 371 -64.61 79.04 -22.99
C GLY A 371 -63.45 80.05 -23.04
N ARG A 372 -62.22 79.58 -23.26
CA ARG A 372 -61.03 80.44 -23.46
C ARG A 372 -61.03 81.14 -24.81
N MET A 373 -61.51 80.50 -25.87
CA MET A 373 -61.67 81.11 -27.20
C MET A 373 -62.81 82.14 -27.18
N ALA A 374 -63.97 81.81 -26.61
CA ALA A 374 -65.08 82.74 -26.43
C ALA A 374 -64.68 83.94 -25.55
N SER A 375 -63.88 83.71 -24.49
CA SER A 375 -63.30 84.77 -23.67
C SER A 375 -62.21 85.57 -24.37
N ALA A 376 -61.44 84.97 -25.29
CA ALA A 376 -60.43 85.67 -26.09
C ALA A 376 -61.03 86.46 -27.26
N PHE A 377 -62.22 86.06 -27.75
CA PHE A 377 -62.97 86.72 -28.83
C PHE A 377 -64.16 87.56 -28.34
N GLY A 378 -64.36 87.71 -27.03
CA GLY A 378 -65.38 88.59 -26.44
C GLY A 378 -66.84 88.17 -26.70
N LEU A 379 -67.11 86.89 -27.00
CA LEU A 379 -68.46 86.40 -27.29
C LEU A 379 -69.20 86.03 -25.99
N PRO A 380 -70.47 86.46 -25.81
CA PRO A 380 -71.27 86.07 -24.64
C PRO A 380 -71.55 84.55 -24.67
N ALA A 381 -71.36 83.91 -23.52
CA ALA A 381 -71.64 82.48 -23.36
C ALA A 381 -73.12 82.18 -23.62
N ALA A 382 -73.40 81.21 -24.49
CA ALA A 382 -74.77 80.74 -24.75
C ALA A 382 -75.40 80.20 -23.45
N PRO A 383 -76.53 80.75 -22.97
CA PRO A 383 -77.22 80.23 -21.81
C PRO A 383 -78.15 79.09 -22.24
N GLY A 384 -77.93 77.88 -21.73
CA GLY A 384 -78.89 76.77 -21.93
C GLY A 384 -78.37 75.33 -21.98
N ALA A 385 -77.07 75.06 -21.77
CA ALA A 385 -76.63 73.69 -21.52
C ALA A 385 -76.60 73.46 -20.00
N GLU A 386 -77.65 72.84 -19.46
CA GLU A 386 -77.60 72.28 -18.11
C GLU A 386 -76.37 71.37 -18.00
N LEU A 387 -75.39 71.82 -17.22
CA LEU A 387 -74.23 71.03 -16.84
C LEU A 387 -74.73 69.91 -15.90
N GLN A 388 -75.22 68.81 -16.47
CA GLN A 388 -75.32 67.56 -15.74
C GLN A 388 -73.90 67.20 -15.26
N GLN A 389 -73.67 67.33 -13.95
CA GLN A 389 -72.58 66.65 -13.28
C GLN A 389 -72.80 65.15 -13.46
N LEU A 390 -72.15 64.55 -14.45
CA LEU A 390 -72.19 63.11 -14.72
C LEU A 390 -71.14 62.46 -13.82
N GLU A 391 -71.54 61.94 -12.66
CA GLU A 391 -70.65 61.19 -11.76
C GLU A 391 -69.59 60.35 -12.52
N ALA A 392 -68.33 60.52 -12.13
CA ALA A 392 -67.20 59.83 -12.75
C ALA A 392 -67.26 58.30 -12.56
N LYS A 393 -67.89 57.61 -13.52
CA LYS A 393 -68.07 56.14 -13.65
C LYS A 393 -66.89 55.46 -14.37
N SER A 394 -66.28 54.44 -13.76
CA SER A 394 -65.42 53.51 -14.51
C SER A 394 -66.23 52.47 -15.26
N TYR A 395 -65.66 52.01 -16.37
CA TYR A 395 -66.18 50.92 -17.18
C TYR A 395 -65.09 49.88 -17.45
N PHE A 396 -65.45 48.63 -17.22
CA PHE A 396 -64.77 47.41 -17.62
C PHE A 396 -63.40 47.16 -16.97
N VAL A 397 -63.15 47.75 -15.81
CA VAL A 397 -61.87 47.61 -15.09
C VAL A 397 -61.93 46.57 -13.95
N THR A 398 -63.02 46.51 -13.20
CA THR A 398 -63.09 45.76 -11.94
C THR A 398 -62.93 44.26 -12.12
N ASP A 399 -63.74 43.61 -12.97
CA ASP A 399 -63.64 42.16 -13.17
C ASP A 399 -62.37 41.77 -13.92
N LEU A 400 -61.75 42.67 -14.70
CA LEU A 400 -60.45 42.40 -15.33
C LEU A 400 -59.40 42.05 -14.28
N PHE A 401 -59.28 42.85 -13.22
CA PHE A 401 -58.34 42.57 -12.14
C PHE A 401 -58.75 41.33 -11.33
N ARG A 402 -60.02 41.27 -10.89
CA ARG A 402 -60.49 40.25 -9.95
C ARG A 402 -60.63 38.85 -10.57
N ARG A 403 -61.08 38.74 -11.83
CA ARG A 403 -61.39 37.46 -12.47
C ARG A 403 -60.32 36.96 -13.43
N VAL A 404 -59.42 37.82 -13.91
CA VAL A 404 -58.37 37.43 -14.87
C VAL A 404 -56.98 37.64 -14.29
N VAL A 405 -56.62 38.88 -13.96
CA VAL A 405 -55.23 39.19 -13.59
C VAL A 405 -54.82 38.48 -12.30
N PHE A 406 -55.60 38.57 -11.22
CA PHE A 406 -55.23 38.01 -9.91
C PHE A 406 -55.28 36.47 -9.83
N PRO A 407 -56.29 35.78 -10.42
CA PRO A 407 -56.29 34.32 -10.47
C PRO A 407 -55.06 33.72 -11.16
N ASP A 408 -54.45 34.45 -12.11
CA ASP A 408 -53.25 34.05 -12.83
C ASP A 408 -51.93 34.19 -12.03
N ALA A 409 -52.01 34.37 -10.70
CA ALA A 409 -50.86 34.53 -9.80
C ALA A 409 -49.74 33.49 -9.96
N ASN A 410 -50.04 32.28 -10.43
CA ASN A 410 -49.08 31.19 -10.56
C ASN A 410 -48.53 30.97 -11.98
N VAL A 411 -48.94 31.78 -12.96
CA VAL A 411 -48.58 31.62 -14.38
C VAL A 411 -47.11 31.99 -14.64
N ALA A 412 -46.57 32.98 -13.92
CA ALA A 412 -45.17 33.37 -14.05
C ALA A 412 -44.19 32.25 -13.63
N ALA A 413 -43.23 31.94 -14.50
CA ALA A 413 -42.28 30.84 -14.34
C ALA A 413 -40.83 31.27 -14.59
N HIS A 414 -39.91 30.65 -13.84
CA HIS A 414 -38.47 30.70 -14.17
C HIS A 414 -38.19 30.02 -15.51
N THR A 415 -37.20 30.54 -16.23
CA THR A 415 -36.72 29.99 -17.51
C THR A 415 -36.27 28.52 -17.40
N ASP A 416 -36.44 27.74 -18.47
CA ASP A 416 -36.14 26.30 -18.49
C ASP A 416 -34.66 25.98 -18.21
N ALA A 417 -33.75 26.86 -18.62
CA ALA A 417 -32.31 26.75 -18.34
C ALA A 417 -32.01 26.66 -16.83
N GLN A 418 -32.73 27.43 -16.01
CA GLN A 418 -32.52 27.48 -14.56
C GLN A 418 -33.12 26.25 -13.85
N ARG A 419 -34.23 25.71 -14.36
CA ARG A 419 -34.84 24.45 -13.88
C ARG A 419 -33.90 23.26 -14.12
N ARG A 420 -33.35 23.14 -15.33
CA ARG A 420 -32.44 22.05 -15.72
C ARG A 420 -31.14 22.08 -14.91
N ARG A 421 -30.53 23.26 -14.72
CA ARG A 421 -29.32 23.43 -13.90
C ARG A 421 -29.53 22.96 -12.45
N ARG A 422 -30.68 23.29 -11.85
CA ARG A 422 -31.01 22.85 -10.48
C ARG A 422 -31.29 21.35 -10.37
N ALA A 423 -31.95 20.76 -11.38
CA ALA A 423 -32.20 19.32 -11.42
C ALA A 423 -30.89 18.52 -11.53
N ILE A 424 -29.97 18.93 -12.41
CA ILE A 424 -28.66 18.28 -12.59
C ILE A 424 -27.84 18.36 -11.30
N LEU A 425 -27.78 19.54 -10.65
CA LEU A 425 -27.05 19.69 -9.39
C LEU A 425 -27.61 18.81 -8.27
N ARG A 426 -28.94 18.64 -8.19
CA ARG A 426 -29.58 17.75 -7.21
C ARG A 426 -29.31 16.28 -7.52
N ALA A 427 -29.40 15.88 -8.79
CA ALA A 427 -29.12 14.52 -9.23
C ALA A 427 -27.64 14.16 -8.98
N GLY A 428 -26.70 15.05 -9.31
CA GLY A 428 -25.29 14.86 -9.05
C GLY A 428 -24.96 14.75 -7.55
N PHE A 429 -25.62 15.57 -6.72
CA PHE A 429 -25.47 15.46 -5.25
C PHE A 429 -26.02 14.14 -4.71
N ALA A 430 -27.22 13.73 -5.14
CA ALA A 430 -27.82 12.46 -4.72
C ALA A 430 -26.97 11.26 -5.16
N ALA A 431 -26.46 11.26 -6.40
CA ALA A 431 -25.55 10.24 -6.91
C ALA A 431 -24.23 10.20 -6.12
N GLY A 432 -23.66 11.36 -5.79
CA GLY A 432 -22.46 11.45 -4.95
C GLY A 432 -22.66 10.88 -3.55
N CYS A 433 -23.79 11.19 -2.91
CA CYS A 433 -24.14 10.60 -1.61
C CYS A 433 -24.34 9.09 -1.67
N LEU A 434 -25.03 8.59 -2.70
CA LEU A 434 -25.25 7.16 -2.90
C LEU A 434 -23.93 6.42 -3.14
N PHE A 435 -23.03 6.98 -3.95
CA PHE A 435 -21.71 6.41 -4.21
C PHE A 435 -20.91 6.27 -2.92
N VAL A 436 -20.80 7.33 -2.12
CA VAL A 436 -20.08 7.28 -0.83
C VAL A 436 -20.69 6.25 0.12
N ALA A 437 -22.02 6.16 0.20
CA ALA A 437 -22.69 5.17 1.03
C ALA A 437 -22.36 3.73 0.58
N LEU A 438 -22.44 3.46 -0.73
CA LEU A 438 -22.15 2.13 -1.29
C LEU A 438 -20.66 1.75 -1.14
N SER A 439 -19.73 2.70 -1.31
CA SER A 439 -18.30 2.46 -1.13
C SER A 439 -17.92 2.07 0.31
N ILE A 440 -18.77 2.36 1.30
CA ILE A 440 -18.56 1.96 2.69
C ILE A 440 -19.27 0.64 3.00
N VAL A 441 -20.55 0.52 2.62
CA VAL A 441 -21.40 -0.61 3.01
C VAL A 441 -21.00 -1.90 2.29
N VAL A 442 -20.67 -1.83 1.00
CA VAL A 442 -20.38 -3.03 0.20
C VAL A 442 -19.09 -3.73 0.67
N PRO A 443 -17.93 -3.05 0.84
CA PRO A 443 -16.74 -3.69 1.38
C PRO A 443 -16.94 -4.19 2.82
N ALA A 444 -17.68 -3.45 3.66
CA ALA A 444 -17.99 -3.88 5.02
C ALA A 444 -18.80 -5.19 5.05
N ALA A 445 -19.82 -5.33 4.20
CA ALA A 445 -20.62 -6.55 4.12
C ALA A 445 -19.80 -7.76 3.62
N VAL A 446 -18.96 -7.56 2.60
CA VAL A 446 -18.08 -8.61 2.06
C VAL A 446 -17.04 -9.05 3.11
N THR A 447 -16.42 -8.10 3.80
CA THR A 447 -15.41 -8.40 4.84
C THR A 447 -16.03 -9.09 6.05
N PHE A 448 -17.24 -8.72 6.47
CA PHE A 448 -17.99 -9.42 7.51
C PHE A 448 -18.25 -10.88 7.13
N GLY A 449 -18.79 -11.13 5.92
CA GLY A 449 -19.09 -12.49 5.47
C GLY A 449 -17.84 -13.38 5.40
N ARG A 450 -16.70 -12.84 4.94
CA ARG A 450 -15.43 -13.56 4.90
C ARG A 450 -14.87 -13.86 6.29
N ASN A 451 -14.97 -12.94 7.23
CA ASN A 451 -14.52 -13.16 8.61
C ASN A 451 -15.42 -14.16 9.35
N LEU A 452 -16.73 -14.12 9.13
CA LEU A 452 -17.65 -15.11 9.69
C LEU A 452 -17.34 -16.52 9.15
N ALA A 453 -17.09 -16.65 7.84
CA ALA A 453 -16.69 -17.92 7.24
C ALA A 453 -15.34 -18.42 7.76
N LEU A 454 -14.38 -17.52 8.02
CA LEU A 454 -13.11 -17.86 8.66
C LEU A 454 -13.32 -18.41 10.06
N VAL A 455 -14.08 -17.70 10.92
CA VAL A 455 -14.37 -18.13 12.30
C VAL A 455 -15.06 -19.50 12.31
N ASN A 456 -16.05 -19.71 11.44
CA ASN A 456 -16.76 -20.99 11.36
C ASN A 456 -15.83 -22.13 10.93
N ARG A 457 -14.98 -21.92 9.92
CA ARG A 457 -13.98 -22.91 9.47
C ARG A 457 -12.98 -23.24 10.57
N VAL A 458 -12.45 -22.21 11.24
CA VAL A 458 -11.49 -22.38 12.34
C VAL A 458 -12.13 -23.17 13.48
N SER A 459 -13.38 -22.84 13.84
CA SER A 459 -14.15 -23.54 14.87
C SER A 459 -14.37 -25.02 14.53
N GLU A 460 -14.78 -25.32 13.29
CA GLU A 460 -14.98 -26.69 12.80
C GLU A 460 -13.69 -27.50 12.85
N VAL A 461 -12.60 -26.98 12.27
CA VAL A 461 -11.29 -27.65 12.27
C VAL A 461 -10.74 -27.86 13.68
N THR A 462 -10.92 -26.86 14.57
CA THR A 462 -10.50 -26.97 15.98
C THR A 462 -11.29 -28.03 16.72
N ARG A 463 -12.61 -28.10 16.48
CA ARG A 463 -13.49 -29.12 17.07
C ARG A 463 -13.09 -30.53 16.60
N ASP A 464 -12.88 -30.70 15.30
CA ASP A 464 -12.47 -31.97 14.70
C ASP A 464 -11.13 -32.48 15.23
N ALA A 465 -10.14 -31.57 15.37
CA ALA A 465 -8.84 -31.89 15.93
C ALA A 465 -8.89 -32.16 17.44
N SER A 466 -9.74 -31.43 18.19
CA SER A 466 -9.91 -31.66 19.63
C SER A 466 -10.52 -33.03 19.96
N ALA A 467 -11.27 -33.61 19.01
CA ALA A 467 -11.90 -34.92 19.14
C ALA A 467 -10.98 -36.10 18.77
N ILE A 468 -9.71 -35.87 18.43
CA ILE A 468 -8.75 -36.95 18.13
C ILE A 468 -8.48 -37.76 19.41
N GLN A 469 -8.72 -39.06 19.33
CA GLN A 469 -8.35 -40.02 20.37
C GLN A 469 -7.11 -40.80 19.94
N TRP A 470 -5.94 -40.40 20.44
CA TRP A 470 -4.66 -40.99 20.00
C TRP A 470 -4.53 -42.48 20.31
N THR A 471 -5.20 -42.98 21.34
CA THR A 471 -5.17 -44.38 21.79
C THR A 471 -6.16 -45.31 21.08
N ASP A 472 -7.09 -44.78 20.27
CA ASP A 472 -8.07 -45.60 19.56
C ASP A 472 -7.44 -46.38 18.37
N LYS A 473 -8.18 -47.34 17.80
CA LYS A 473 -7.71 -48.16 16.66
C LYS A 473 -7.86 -47.47 15.30
N SER A 474 -8.26 -46.20 15.26
CA SER A 474 -8.46 -45.48 14.00
C SER A 474 -7.12 -45.30 13.26
N PRO A 475 -7.08 -45.32 11.91
CA PRO A 475 -5.85 -45.21 11.15
C PRO A 475 -5.07 -43.92 11.48
N LEU A 476 -3.75 -44.03 11.63
CA LEU A 476 -2.87 -42.90 11.91
C LEU A 476 -3.01 -41.78 10.87
N THR A 477 -3.13 -42.15 9.60
CA THR A 477 -3.35 -41.23 8.48
C THR A 477 -4.59 -40.34 8.67
N GLN A 478 -5.68 -40.87 9.23
CA GLN A 478 -6.89 -40.08 9.50
C GLN A 478 -6.68 -39.11 10.67
N LYS A 479 -5.99 -39.53 11.72
CA LYS A 479 -5.67 -38.66 12.88
C LYS A 479 -4.75 -37.52 12.47
N VAL A 480 -3.69 -37.84 11.73
CA VAL A 480 -2.72 -36.87 11.19
C VAL A 480 -3.41 -35.92 10.22
N ALA A 481 -4.30 -36.39 9.33
CA ALA A 481 -5.03 -35.50 8.43
C ALA A 481 -5.93 -34.48 9.17
N ARG A 482 -6.55 -34.86 10.28
CA ARG A 482 -7.32 -33.93 11.12
C ARG A 482 -6.41 -32.91 11.81
N LEU A 483 -5.29 -33.37 12.35
CA LEU A 483 -4.28 -32.50 12.96
C LEU A 483 -3.64 -31.55 11.95
N ASP A 484 -3.46 -32.00 10.70
CA ASP A 484 -2.86 -31.21 9.62
C ASP A 484 -3.75 -30.07 9.16
N LYS A 485 -5.07 -30.28 9.10
CA LYS A 485 -6.02 -29.16 8.88
C LYS A 485 -5.86 -28.07 9.94
N LEU A 486 -5.70 -28.45 11.22
CA LEU A 486 -5.48 -27.50 12.30
C LEU A 486 -4.14 -26.77 12.16
N ARG A 487 -3.07 -27.50 11.85
CA ARG A 487 -1.73 -26.95 11.60
C ARG A 487 -1.75 -25.93 10.45
N GLN A 488 -2.38 -26.27 9.32
CA GLN A 488 -2.49 -25.38 8.16
C GLN A 488 -3.23 -24.08 8.49
N VAL A 489 -4.34 -24.17 9.25
CA VAL A 489 -5.08 -22.99 9.72
C VAL A 489 -4.21 -22.14 10.65
N LEU A 490 -3.49 -22.77 11.59
CA LEU A 490 -2.58 -22.05 12.49
C LEU A 490 -1.47 -21.33 11.71
N THR A 491 -0.79 -22.03 10.79
CA THR A 491 0.26 -21.43 9.94
C THR A 491 -0.29 -20.31 9.07
N GLN A 492 -1.50 -20.45 8.53
CA GLN A 492 -2.15 -19.39 7.77
C GLN A 492 -2.42 -18.14 8.62
N LEU A 493 -2.97 -18.33 9.83
CA LEU A 493 -3.28 -17.24 10.74
C LEU A 493 -2.02 -16.53 11.25
N GLU A 494 -0.96 -17.28 11.59
CA GLU A 494 0.34 -16.72 12.00
C GLU A 494 1.05 -16.00 10.85
N GLY A 495 0.93 -16.52 9.62
CA GLY A 495 1.37 -15.81 8.41
C GLY A 495 0.62 -14.49 8.22
N TRP A 496 -0.69 -14.47 8.43
CA TRP A 496 -1.49 -13.25 8.38
C TRP A 496 -1.22 -12.26 9.52
N GLU A 497 -0.70 -12.71 10.66
CA GLU A 497 -0.26 -11.83 11.75
C GLU A 497 1.07 -11.14 11.41
N LYS A 498 1.98 -11.84 10.70
CA LYS A 498 3.28 -11.29 10.27
C LYS A 498 3.18 -10.43 9.00
N ASP A 499 2.54 -10.94 7.95
CA ASP A 499 2.49 -10.33 6.62
C ASP A 499 1.21 -9.51 6.39
N GLY A 500 0.25 -9.62 7.32
CA GLY A 500 -1.07 -9.02 7.27
C GLY A 500 -2.10 -9.86 6.48
N ALA A 501 -3.35 -9.89 6.94
CA ALA A 501 -4.45 -10.65 6.32
C ALA A 501 -4.76 -10.25 4.85
N PRO A 502 -5.52 -10.98 4.04
CA PRO A 502 -5.90 -10.50 2.70
C PRO A 502 -6.73 -9.20 2.75
N TYR A 503 -6.54 -8.24 1.83
CA TYR A 503 -7.27 -6.95 1.84
C TYR A 503 -8.80 -7.09 1.94
N GLY A 504 -9.38 -8.10 1.30
CA GLY A 504 -10.82 -8.34 1.38
C GLY A 504 -11.32 -8.91 2.71
N MET A 505 -10.43 -9.17 3.67
CA MET A 505 -10.77 -9.44 5.07
C MET A 505 -10.51 -8.20 5.96
N ARG A 506 -9.81 -7.20 5.42
CA ARG A 506 -9.42 -5.96 6.10
C ARG A 506 -10.48 -4.89 5.84
N TRP A 507 -11.23 -4.54 6.88
CA TRP A 507 -12.06 -3.33 6.95
C TRP A 507 -12.37 -3.02 8.42
N GLY A 508 -11.36 -3.19 9.29
CA GLY A 508 -11.52 -3.15 10.75
C GLY A 508 -12.27 -4.34 11.37
N MET A 509 -12.67 -5.34 10.57
CA MET A 509 -13.45 -6.51 11.01
C MET A 509 -12.64 -7.81 11.06
N TYR A 510 -11.31 -7.74 10.91
CA TYR A 510 -10.47 -8.94 10.89
C TYR A 510 -10.51 -9.65 12.25
N ALA A 511 -10.99 -10.90 12.26
CA ALA A 511 -11.15 -11.69 13.47
C ALA A 511 -9.96 -12.63 13.75
N GLY A 512 -9.10 -12.87 12.77
CA GLY A 512 -8.07 -13.90 12.84
C GLY A 512 -7.00 -13.69 13.90
N SER A 513 -6.67 -12.43 14.25
CA SER A 513 -5.71 -12.12 15.32
C SER A 513 -6.15 -12.67 16.69
N GLY A 514 -7.46 -12.60 16.99
CA GLY A 514 -8.01 -13.18 18.22
C GLY A 514 -8.10 -14.71 18.22
N LEU A 515 -7.91 -15.36 17.06
CA LEU A 515 -8.02 -16.81 16.92
C LEU A 515 -6.68 -17.54 17.06
N VAL A 516 -5.54 -16.85 16.86
CA VAL A 516 -4.21 -17.47 16.86
C VAL A 516 -3.92 -18.18 18.18
N ALA A 517 -4.03 -17.47 19.31
CA ALA A 517 -3.71 -18.03 20.62
C ALA A 517 -4.61 -19.22 21.02
N PRO A 518 -5.96 -19.16 20.89
CA PRO A 518 -6.83 -20.32 21.15
C PRO A 518 -6.53 -21.52 20.25
N VAL A 519 -6.34 -21.30 18.94
CA VAL A 519 -6.04 -22.38 17.98
C VAL A 519 -4.68 -23.03 18.30
N ARG A 520 -3.68 -22.20 18.61
CA ARG A 520 -2.34 -22.67 19.04
C ARG A 520 -2.44 -23.52 20.30
N ALA A 521 -3.21 -23.08 21.30
CA ALA A 521 -3.40 -23.84 22.53
C ALA A 521 -3.98 -25.23 22.28
N VAL A 522 -4.99 -25.34 21.39
CA VAL A 522 -5.56 -26.65 21.01
C VAL A 522 -4.55 -27.50 20.24
N TYR A 523 -3.76 -26.90 19.34
CA TYR A 523 -2.72 -27.63 18.60
C TYR A 523 -1.64 -28.17 19.54
N VAL A 524 -1.13 -27.34 20.46
CA VAL A 524 -0.13 -27.71 21.46
C VAL A 524 -0.66 -28.81 22.38
N GLU A 525 -1.92 -28.72 22.81
CA GLU A 525 -2.57 -29.75 23.63
C GLU A 525 -2.69 -31.10 22.89
N GLN A 526 -3.04 -31.08 21.61
CA GLN A 526 -3.09 -32.29 20.78
C GLN A 526 -1.71 -32.88 20.54
N MET A 527 -0.69 -32.05 20.34
CA MET A 527 0.70 -32.50 20.27
C MET A 527 1.18 -33.04 21.63
N HIS A 528 0.78 -32.45 22.74
CA HIS A 528 1.13 -32.98 24.05
C HIS A 528 0.56 -34.40 24.24
N LYS A 529 -0.74 -34.59 23.99
CA LYS A 529 -1.43 -35.89 24.10
C LYS A 529 -0.95 -36.93 23.10
N GLY A 530 -0.74 -36.52 21.85
CA GLY A 530 -0.46 -37.43 20.74
C GLY A 530 1.02 -37.69 20.48
N PHE A 531 1.89 -36.73 20.80
CA PHE A 531 3.32 -36.77 20.54
C PHE A 531 4.12 -36.88 21.83
N THR A 532 4.01 -35.92 22.76
CA THR A 532 4.87 -35.90 23.96
C THR A 532 4.61 -37.09 24.89
N VAL A 533 3.34 -37.31 25.27
CA VAL A 533 2.94 -38.37 26.22
C VAL A 533 3.36 -39.78 25.76
N PRO A 534 3.16 -40.21 24.50
CA PRO A 534 3.60 -41.55 24.07
C PRO A 534 5.08 -41.62 23.67
N THR A 535 5.65 -40.57 23.07
CA THR A 535 7.01 -40.64 22.50
C THR A 535 8.11 -40.53 23.56
N ARG A 536 7.89 -39.72 24.62
CA ARG A 536 8.88 -39.57 25.69
C ARG A 536 9.17 -40.90 26.40
N PRO A 537 8.18 -41.67 26.90
CA PRO A 537 8.43 -42.97 27.51
C PRO A 537 9.10 -43.96 26.55
N GLU A 538 8.77 -43.94 25.26
CA GLU A 538 9.42 -44.79 24.25
C GLU A 538 10.90 -44.44 24.08
N LEU A 539 11.24 -43.15 24.00
CA LEU A 539 12.64 -42.71 23.91
C LEU A 539 13.41 -43.02 25.20
N GLU A 540 12.80 -42.80 26.37
CA GLU A 540 13.39 -43.16 27.66
C GLU A 540 13.57 -44.68 27.80
N ALA A 541 12.62 -45.49 27.33
CA ALA A 541 12.74 -46.95 27.35
C ALA A 541 13.91 -47.44 26.49
N GLN A 542 14.16 -46.82 25.33
CA GLN A 542 15.31 -47.13 24.49
C GLN A 542 16.64 -46.73 25.15
N LEU A 543 16.68 -45.56 25.79
CA LEU A 543 17.85 -45.12 26.58
C LEU A 543 18.11 -46.04 27.80
N ARG A 544 17.07 -46.55 28.46
CA ARG A 544 17.21 -47.53 29.57
C ARG A 544 17.66 -48.90 29.07
N ALA A 545 17.11 -49.37 27.94
CA ALA A 545 17.53 -50.64 27.32
C ALA A 545 19.04 -50.63 26.97
N PHE A 546 19.57 -49.46 26.61
CA PHE A 546 21.00 -49.28 26.38
C PHE A 546 21.87 -49.51 27.62
N GLN A 547 21.43 -49.09 28.82
CA GLN A 547 22.22 -49.28 30.04
C GLN A 547 22.54 -50.77 30.32
N VAL A 548 21.68 -51.67 29.85
CA VAL A 548 21.76 -53.12 30.04
C VAL A 548 22.42 -53.83 28.85
N ALA A 549 22.44 -53.23 27.66
CA ALA A 549 23.00 -53.83 26.46
C ALA A 549 24.54 -53.88 26.47
N GLY A 550 25.11 -54.94 25.88
CA GLY A 550 26.56 -55.09 25.68
C GLY A 550 27.14 -54.04 24.74
N ALA A 551 28.45 -53.79 24.86
CA ALA A 551 29.16 -52.86 23.98
C ALA A 551 29.28 -53.46 22.57
N ASP A 552 28.62 -52.84 21.59
CA ASP A 552 28.76 -53.12 20.16
C ASP A 552 28.73 -51.79 19.37
N ASP A 553 29.51 -51.73 18.29
CA ASP A 553 29.91 -50.53 17.56
C ASP A 553 28.77 -49.88 16.76
N GLY A 554 27.78 -50.66 16.31
CA GLY A 554 26.58 -50.15 15.60
C GLY A 554 25.55 -49.51 16.54
N ASN A 555 25.65 -49.83 17.82
CA ASN A 555 24.73 -49.37 18.85
C ASN A 555 25.14 -47.97 19.36
N PHE A 556 26.43 -47.66 19.41
CA PHE A 556 26.95 -46.39 19.96
C PHE A 556 26.42 -45.14 19.23
N ILE A 557 26.51 -45.07 17.90
CA ILE A 557 26.07 -43.87 17.12
C ILE A 557 24.58 -43.64 17.35
N ARG A 558 23.79 -44.71 17.25
CA ARG A 558 22.35 -44.67 17.50
C ARG A 558 22.04 -44.18 18.91
N GLN A 559 22.81 -44.62 19.91
CA GLN A 559 22.61 -44.26 21.32
C GLN A 559 23.04 -42.82 21.62
N TYR A 560 24.10 -42.35 20.97
CA TYR A 560 24.50 -40.96 21.02
C TYR A 560 23.41 -40.06 20.43
N ASP A 561 22.92 -40.39 19.23
CA ASP A 561 21.84 -39.63 18.59
C ASP A 561 20.54 -39.68 19.41
N GLN A 562 20.25 -40.79 20.07
CA GLN A 562 19.12 -40.91 21.02
C GLN A 562 19.26 -39.98 22.22
N LEU A 563 20.44 -39.94 22.84
CA LEU A 563 20.70 -39.05 23.98
C LEU A 563 20.68 -37.58 23.52
N LYS A 564 21.34 -37.27 22.41
CA LYS A 564 21.33 -35.94 21.78
C LYS A 564 19.90 -35.48 21.52
N LEU A 565 19.07 -36.33 20.91
CA LEU A 565 17.66 -36.06 20.67
C LEU A 565 16.90 -35.81 21.98
N TYR A 566 17.06 -36.68 22.98
CA TYR A 566 16.38 -36.52 24.27
C TYR A 566 16.74 -35.19 24.93
N LEU A 567 18.03 -34.82 24.96
CA LEU A 567 18.50 -33.56 25.51
C LEU A 567 17.94 -32.37 24.72
N MET A 568 18.00 -32.37 23.39
CA MET A 568 17.46 -31.28 22.56
C MET A 568 15.97 -31.01 22.81
N LEU A 569 15.18 -32.05 23.12
CA LEU A 569 13.74 -31.93 23.33
C LEU A 569 13.37 -31.26 24.68
N GLY A 570 14.30 -31.19 25.63
CA GLY A 570 14.11 -30.46 26.90
C GLY A 570 14.98 -29.20 27.05
N GLU A 571 16.15 -29.17 26.42
CA GLU A 571 17.08 -28.03 26.43
C GLU A 571 16.94 -27.20 25.15
N VAL A 572 16.07 -26.18 25.21
CA VAL A 572 15.76 -25.31 24.06
C VAL A 572 17.00 -24.64 23.45
N GLY A 573 18.03 -24.37 24.26
CA GLY A 573 19.28 -23.74 23.81
C GLY A 573 20.06 -24.56 22.76
N HIS A 574 19.94 -25.88 22.79
CA HIS A 574 20.62 -26.79 21.87
C HIS A 574 19.69 -27.37 20.79
N LEU A 575 18.42 -26.94 20.74
CA LEU A 575 17.42 -27.49 19.85
C LEU A 575 17.66 -27.09 18.37
N ASP A 576 18.17 -28.06 17.60
CA ASP A 576 18.10 -28.07 16.14
C ASP A 576 16.77 -28.66 15.69
N VAL A 577 15.86 -27.79 15.28
CA VAL A 577 14.51 -28.15 14.84
C VAL A 577 14.54 -29.08 13.62
N ALA A 578 15.43 -28.85 12.65
CA ALA A 578 15.42 -29.61 11.41
C ALA A 578 15.81 -31.06 11.68
N TRP A 579 16.97 -31.25 12.31
CA TRP A 579 17.47 -32.57 12.66
C TRP A 579 16.54 -33.29 13.66
N ALA A 580 16.15 -32.63 14.76
CA ALA A 580 15.33 -33.27 15.78
C ALA A 580 13.93 -33.67 15.26
N SER A 581 13.35 -32.92 14.32
CA SER A 581 12.03 -33.25 13.75
C SER A 581 12.03 -34.53 12.93
N GLU A 582 13.09 -34.80 12.16
CA GLU A 582 13.23 -36.03 11.37
C GLU A 582 13.50 -37.24 12.26
N GLU A 583 14.36 -37.06 13.27
CA GLU A 583 14.69 -38.12 14.21
C GLU A 583 13.51 -38.50 15.09
N VAL A 584 12.86 -37.51 15.72
CA VAL A 584 11.76 -37.77 16.68
C VAL A 584 10.51 -38.34 16.01
N ALA A 585 10.28 -38.07 14.73
CA ALA A 585 9.13 -38.59 14.00
C ALA A 585 9.13 -40.13 13.93
N ARG A 586 10.31 -40.77 13.85
CA ARG A 586 10.43 -42.24 13.87
C ARG A 586 10.04 -42.82 15.22
N TYR A 587 10.53 -42.21 16.31
CA TYR A 587 10.14 -42.60 17.67
C TYR A 587 8.65 -42.36 17.92
N TRP A 588 8.10 -41.28 17.36
CA TRP A 588 6.68 -40.97 17.46
C TRP A 588 5.82 -42.01 16.73
N ALA A 589 6.16 -42.37 15.49
CA ALA A 589 5.46 -43.40 14.73
C ALA A 589 5.48 -44.76 15.46
N LYS A 590 6.64 -45.12 16.04
CA LYS A 590 6.79 -46.34 16.84
C LYS A 590 5.96 -46.31 18.12
N ALA A 591 5.96 -45.19 18.84
CA ALA A 591 5.18 -45.02 20.07
C ALA A 591 3.66 -45.11 19.81
N LEU A 592 3.20 -44.69 18.64
CA LEU A 592 1.82 -44.84 18.18
C LEU A 592 1.50 -46.24 17.63
N ARG A 593 2.45 -47.18 17.67
CA ARG A 593 2.31 -48.56 17.16
C ARG A 593 1.90 -48.60 15.69
N SER A 594 2.48 -47.71 14.87
CA SER A 594 2.32 -47.76 13.42
C SER A 594 2.75 -49.13 12.87
N ALA A 595 2.00 -49.65 11.89
CA ALA A 595 2.34 -50.88 11.19
C ALA A 595 3.59 -50.73 10.31
N GLU A 596 3.87 -49.51 9.83
CA GLU A 596 5.04 -49.17 9.01
C GLU A 596 5.70 -47.88 9.52
N PRO A 597 6.40 -47.92 10.68
CA PRO A 597 6.91 -46.72 11.36
C PRO A 597 7.81 -45.83 10.49
N ASP A 598 8.64 -46.42 9.63
CA ASP A 598 9.54 -45.68 8.75
C ASP A 598 8.82 -44.94 7.63
N LYS A 599 7.72 -45.50 7.10
CA LYS A 599 6.90 -44.83 6.08
C LYS A 599 6.00 -43.78 6.70
N ASP A 600 5.40 -44.08 7.85
CA ASP A 600 4.47 -43.17 8.55
C ASP A 600 5.19 -41.98 9.20
N ALA A 601 6.47 -42.13 9.59
CA ALA A 601 7.28 -41.03 10.13
C ALA A 601 7.29 -39.81 9.21
N ALA A 602 7.31 -40.00 7.88
CA ALA A 602 7.28 -38.90 6.91
C ALA A 602 6.02 -38.02 7.04
N LEU A 603 4.88 -38.58 7.44
CA LEU A 603 3.64 -37.84 7.68
C LEU A 603 3.69 -37.03 8.97
N LEU A 604 4.55 -37.41 9.92
CA LEU A 604 4.67 -36.82 11.25
C LEU A 604 5.72 -35.70 11.31
N VAL A 605 6.73 -35.72 10.43
CA VAL A 605 7.80 -34.68 10.39
C VAL A 605 7.26 -33.25 10.36
N PRO A 606 6.27 -32.87 9.53
CA PRO A 606 5.76 -31.49 9.50
C PRO A 606 5.16 -31.05 10.84
N HIS A 607 4.56 -31.98 11.58
CA HIS A 607 3.96 -31.74 12.88
C HIS A 607 5.01 -31.63 13.98
N ALA A 608 6.00 -32.55 13.98
CA ALA A 608 7.13 -32.51 14.89
C ALA A 608 7.90 -31.20 14.72
N ARG A 609 8.21 -30.81 13.48
CA ARG A 609 8.86 -29.53 13.16
C ARG A 609 8.07 -28.34 13.71
N ALA A 610 6.79 -28.24 13.37
CA ALA A 610 5.95 -27.13 13.84
C ALA A 610 5.87 -27.05 15.37
N TYR A 611 5.76 -28.19 16.06
CA TYR A 611 5.75 -28.21 17.53
C TYR A 611 7.10 -27.78 18.12
N LEU A 612 8.22 -28.24 17.56
CA LEU A 612 9.56 -27.85 18.01
C LEU A 612 9.86 -26.37 17.75
N GLU A 613 9.33 -25.77 16.68
CA GLU A 613 9.39 -24.32 16.46
C GLU A 613 8.59 -23.56 17.54
N LEU A 614 7.44 -24.08 17.96
CA LEU A 614 6.67 -23.53 19.08
C LEU A 614 7.41 -23.66 20.41
N VAL A 615 8.11 -24.78 20.65
CA VAL A 615 8.98 -24.96 21.84
C VAL A 615 10.14 -23.96 21.80
N LYS A 616 10.81 -23.82 20.65
CA LYS A 616 11.94 -22.90 20.47
C LYS A 616 11.56 -21.43 20.67
N SER A 617 10.33 -21.07 20.32
CA SER A 617 9.78 -19.72 20.52
C SER A 617 9.11 -19.52 21.88
N ASN A 618 9.25 -20.48 22.82
CA ASN A 618 8.66 -20.46 24.16
C ASN A 618 7.11 -20.37 24.17
N GLN A 619 6.47 -20.93 23.13
CA GLN A 619 5.01 -21.02 22.97
C GLN A 619 4.46 -22.41 23.25
N ALA A 620 5.33 -23.41 23.43
CA ALA A 620 5.04 -24.73 23.94
C ALA A 620 6.09 -25.11 25.00
N ARG A 621 5.71 -25.95 25.97
CA ARG A 621 6.61 -26.37 27.04
C ARG A 621 7.61 -27.42 26.51
N PRO A 622 8.93 -27.26 26.76
CA PRO A 622 9.92 -28.30 26.46
C PRO A 622 9.67 -29.56 27.30
N TRP A 623 10.27 -30.68 26.90
CA TRP A 623 10.15 -31.93 27.66
C TRP A 623 10.88 -31.81 29.01
N ASP A 624 10.30 -32.38 30.06
CA ASP A 624 11.08 -32.56 31.28
C ASP A 624 12.07 -33.71 31.06
N HIS A 625 13.22 -33.62 31.71
CA HIS A 625 14.27 -34.64 31.62
C HIS A 625 14.37 -35.46 32.89
N ASP A 626 14.76 -36.72 32.74
CA ASP A 626 15.20 -37.60 33.83
C ASP A 626 16.73 -37.47 33.96
N SER A 627 17.19 -36.70 34.97
CA SER A 627 18.62 -36.45 35.18
C SER A 627 19.41 -37.73 35.48
N GLN A 628 18.80 -38.71 36.16
CA GLN A 628 19.44 -39.99 36.43
C GLN A 628 19.65 -40.80 35.15
N LEU A 629 18.68 -40.77 34.25
CA LEU A 629 18.78 -41.41 32.94
C LEU A 629 19.87 -40.78 32.07
N ILE A 630 19.95 -39.44 32.07
CA ILE A 630 20.99 -38.68 31.35
C ILE A 630 22.38 -39.05 31.88
N ASP A 631 22.59 -38.98 33.19
CA ASP A 631 23.89 -39.27 33.81
C ASP A 631 24.35 -40.70 33.53
N ALA A 632 23.43 -41.67 33.64
CA ALA A 632 23.71 -43.05 33.34
C ALA A 632 24.03 -43.29 31.85
N ALA A 633 23.32 -42.62 30.93
CA ALA A 633 23.59 -42.68 29.50
C ALA A 633 24.94 -42.04 29.15
N ARG A 634 25.25 -40.86 29.70
CA ARG A 634 26.53 -40.16 29.54
C ARG A 634 27.70 -41.02 30.03
N LYS A 635 27.59 -41.58 31.24
CA LYS A 635 28.60 -42.47 31.82
C LYS A 635 28.86 -43.68 30.92
N LYS A 636 27.81 -44.35 30.45
CA LYS A 636 27.94 -45.52 29.56
C LYS A 636 28.58 -45.16 28.22
N LEU A 637 28.22 -44.00 27.64
CA LEU A 637 28.80 -43.52 26.37
C LEU A 637 30.27 -43.12 26.50
N LEU A 638 30.74 -42.71 27.69
CA LEU A 638 32.14 -42.39 27.98
C LEU A 638 33.01 -43.63 28.23
N GLU A 639 32.42 -44.75 28.65
CA GLU A 639 33.12 -46.03 28.89
C GLU A 639 33.36 -46.86 27.61
N THR A 640 32.69 -46.55 26.49
CA THR A 640 32.81 -47.28 25.22
C THR A 640 34.10 -46.91 24.44
N PRO A 641 34.87 -47.86 23.88
CA PRO A 641 36.13 -47.59 23.16
C PRO A 641 35.94 -46.78 21.85
N ARG A 642 35.95 -45.44 21.93
CA ARG A 642 35.73 -44.53 20.78
C ARG A 642 36.92 -44.33 19.85
N LEU A 643 38.14 -44.38 20.39
CA LEU A 643 39.35 -43.95 19.67
C LEU A 643 39.78 -44.98 18.61
N ASP A 644 39.54 -46.26 18.86
CA ASP A 644 40.07 -47.34 18.03
C ASP A 644 39.43 -47.37 16.63
N ARG A 645 38.11 -47.16 16.55
CA ARG A 645 37.38 -47.15 15.28
C ARG A 645 37.51 -45.83 14.51
N LEU A 646 37.51 -44.69 15.20
CA LEU A 646 37.78 -43.39 14.58
C LEU A 646 39.19 -43.42 13.96
N TYR A 647 40.16 -43.90 14.72
CA TYR A 647 41.51 -44.13 14.23
C TYR A 647 41.56 -45.09 13.03
N SER A 648 40.90 -46.26 13.11
CA SER A 648 40.91 -47.22 12.01
C SER A 648 40.25 -46.69 10.73
N ASN A 649 39.17 -45.91 10.86
CA ASN A 649 38.49 -45.29 9.72
C ASN A 649 39.36 -44.20 9.09
N LEU A 650 39.95 -43.32 9.90
CA LEU A 650 40.87 -42.28 9.41
C LEU A 650 42.04 -42.87 8.64
N VAL A 651 42.65 -43.92 9.18
CA VAL A 651 43.77 -44.61 8.53
C VAL A 651 43.31 -45.33 7.27
N ARG A 652 42.17 -46.04 7.30
CA ARG A 652 41.63 -46.73 6.12
C ARG A 652 41.31 -45.75 4.99
N ASP A 653 40.60 -44.67 5.29
CA ASP A 653 40.13 -43.71 4.29
C ASP A 653 41.30 -42.89 3.70
N ALA A 654 42.37 -42.66 4.47
CA ALA A 654 43.61 -42.09 3.94
C ALA A 654 44.40 -43.10 3.09
N HIS A 655 44.44 -44.38 3.51
CA HIS A 655 45.08 -45.45 2.76
C HIS A 655 44.41 -45.73 1.40
N THR A 656 43.10 -45.59 1.28
CA THR A 656 42.39 -45.77 0.00
C THR A 656 42.67 -44.63 -0.98
N GLN A 657 42.99 -43.44 -0.48
CA GLN A 657 43.22 -42.24 -1.30
C GLN A 657 44.70 -42.00 -1.65
N VAL A 658 45.62 -42.56 -0.87
CA VAL A 658 47.06 -42.37 -1.04
C VAL A 658 47.73 -43.71 -1.27
N VAL A 659 48.48 -43.81 -2.37
CA VAL A 659 49.20 -45.03 -2.73
C VAL A 659 50.20 -45.40 -1.62
N PRO A 660 50.22 -46.67 -1.14
CA PRO A 660 51.21 -47.15 -0.18
C PRO A 660 52.63 -47.06 -0.71
N VAL A 661 53.60 -46.92 0.20
CA VAL A 661 55.02 -46.88 -0.15
C VAL A 661 55.64 -48.27 -0.03
N ARG A 662 56.37 -48.68 -1.05
CA ARG A 662 57.07 -49.97 -1.15
C ARG A 662 58.55 -49.75 -1.41
N LEU A 663 59.36 -50.79 -1.16
CA LEU A 663 60.79 -50.75 -1.46
C LEU A 663 61.06 -50.46 -2.95
N ASP A 664 60.25 -51.04 -3.83
CA ASP A 664 60.36 -50.93 -5.29
C ASP A 664 60.18 -49.49 -5.81
N ASP A 665 59.59 -48.59 -5.00
CA ASP A 665 59.44 -47.17 -5.35
C ASP A 665 60.79 -46.41 -5.32
N TYR A 666 61.76 -46.91 -4.55
CA TYR A 666 63.08 -46.28 -4.37
C TYR A 666 64.25 -47.14 -4.88
N ILE A 667 64.07 -48.46 -4.89
CA ILE A 667 65.07 -49.42 -5.33
C ILE A 667 64.56 -50.08 -6.61
N TYR A 668 65.10 -49.65 -7.74
CA TYR A 668 64.74 -50.15 -9.07
C TYR A 668 65.99 -50.38 -9.94
N GLY A 669 65.78 -50.94 -11.13
CA GLY A 669 66.86 -51.23 -12.07
C GLY A 669 67.84 -52.28 -11.55
N PRO A 670 69.15 -52.20 -11.88
CA PRO A 670 70.15 -53.19 -11.48
C PRO A 670 70.26 -53.38 -9.96
N SER A 671 69.96 -52.34 -9.15
CA SER A 671 70.08 -52.37 -7.69
C SER A 671 69.06 -53.30 -7.00
N ALA A 672 67.90 -53.53 -7.62
CA ALA A 672 66.86 -54.43 -7.12
C ALA A 672 67.29 -55.91 -7.08
N LYS A 673 68.37 -56.27 -7.79
CA LYS A 673 68.97 -57.61 -7.70
C LYS A 673 69.63 -57.86 -6.33
N TYR A 674 70.17 -56.81 -5.70
CA TYR A 674 70.99 -56.93 -4.50
C TYR A 674 70.28 -56.44 -3.23
N ILE A 675 69.27 -55.58 -3.37
CA ILE A 675 68.50 -55.03 -2.26
C ILE A 675 67.05 -55.49 -2.43
N THR A 676 66.54 -56.24 -1.45
CA THR A 676 65.21 -56.87 -1.50
C THR A 676 64.48 -56.72 -0.17
N ALA A 677 63.16 -56.88 -0.17
CA ALA A 677 62.33 -57.02 1.03
C ALA A 677 61.29 -58.12 0.79
N LYS A 678 60.63 -58.60 1.84
CA LYS A 678 59.54 -59.57 1.71
C LYS A 678 58.38 -58.96 0.94
N LYS A 679 57.76 -59.78 0.07
CA LYS A 679 56.55 -59.40 -0.66
C LYS A 679 55.43 -59.07 0.33
N GLY A 680 54.83 -57.90 0.18
CA GLY A 680 53.69 -57.44 0.99
C GLY A 680 54.04 -56.53 2.16
N VAL A 681 55.33 -56.24 2.40
CA VAL A 681 55.74 -55.20 3.35
C VAL A 681 55.60 -53.84 2.66
N GLU A 682 54.68 -53.02 3.17
CA GLU A 682 54.42 -51.68 2.66
C GLU A 682 54.10 -50.72 3.80
N VAL A 683 54.43 -49.46 3.61
CA VAL A 683 53.96 -48.39 4.48
C VAL A 683 52.61 -47.93 3.94
N SER A 684 51.55 -48.09 4.72
CA SER A 684 50.22 -47.59 4.38
C SER A 684 50.29 -46.13 3.92
N GLY A 685 49.54 -45.78 2.85
CA GLY A 685 49.47 -44.41 2.35
C GLY A 685 49.02 -43.39 3.40
N ALA A 686 48.32 -43.84 4.45
CA ALA A 686 47.98 -43.02 5.62
C ALA A 686 49.22 -42.49 6.35
N TYR A 687 50.30 -43.27 6.39
CA TYR A 687 51.58 -42.96 7.03
C TYR A 687 52.59 -42.41 6.00
N LYS A 688 52.09 -41.60 5.07
CA LYS A 688 52.88 -40.76 4.15
C LYS A 688 52.61 -39.29 4.50
N LYS A 689 53.48 -38.38 4.05
CA LYS A 689 53.25 -36.93 4.17
C LYS A 689 51.87 -36.51 3.65
N ASP A 690 51.46 -37.04 2.50
CA ASP A 690 50.16 -36.71 1.90
C ASP A 690 48.99 -37.33 2.68
N GLY A 691 49.14 -38.57 3.15
CA GLY A 691 48.16 -39.22 4.03
C GLY A 691 47.98 -38.47 5.35
N TYR A 692 49.08 -38.00 5.95
CA TYR A 692 49.03 -37.12 7.12
C TYR A 692 48.27 -35.82 6.84
N ASN A 693 48.51 -35.18 5.69
CA ASN A 693 47.80 -33.96 5.32
C ASN A 693 46.28 -34.19 5.16
N LEU A 694 45.86 -35.36 4.66
CA LEU A 694 44.44 -35.74 4.61
C LEU A 694 43.87 -35.95 6.02
N ILE A 695 44.58 -36.72 6.86
CA ILE A 695 44.15 -37.00 8.23
C ILE A 695 44.08 -35.71 9.05
N LYS A 696 45.06 -34.82 8.93
CA LYS A 696 45.08 -33.49 9.57
C LYS A 696 43.80 -32.69 9.27
N LYS A 697 43.39 -32.63 8.01
CA LYS A 697 42.16 -31.91 7.60
C LYS A 697 40.91 -32.49 8.26
N VAL A 698 40.81 -33.83 8.34
CA VAL A 698 39.68 -34.51 8.97
C VAL A 698 39.71 -34.35 10.49
N LEU A 699 40.88 -34.39 11.11
CA LEU A 699 41.01 -34.19 12.56
C LEU A 699 40.59 -32.79 13.00
N VAL A 700 40.91 -31.75 12.21
CA VAL A 700 40.45 -30.37 12.48
C VAL A 700 38.93 -30.28 12.38
N SER A 701 38.31 -30.82 11.32
CA SER A 701 36.85 -30.75 11.18
C SER A 701 36.10 -31.59 12.22
N GLN A 702 36.65 -32.74 12.61
CA GLN A 702 36.12 -33.59 13.68
C GLN A 702 36.27 -32.92 15.04
N ARG A 703 37.37 -32.21 15.30
CA ARG A 703 37.55 -31.42 16.52
C ARG A 703 36.48 -30.34 16.63
N ASP A 704 36.27 -29.54 15.59
CA ASP A 704 35.24 -28.49 15.58
C ASP A 704 33.82 -29.05 15.81
N GLN A 705 33.55 -30.25 15.27
CA GLN A 705 32.27 -30.92 15.48
C GLN A 705 32.14 -31.46 16.91
N LEU A 706 33.20 -32.10 17.44
CA LEU A 706 33.23 -32.59 18.82
C LEU A 706 33.05 -31.44 19.80
N GLU A 707 33.76 -30.32 19.63
CA GLU A 707 33.63 -29.10 20.46
C GLU A 707 32.20 -28.55 20.49
N ARG A 708 31.49 -28.59 19.36
CA ARG A 708 30.08 -28.16 19.26
C ARG A 708 29.09 -29.13 19.89
N GLU A 709 29.45 -30.39 20.09
CA GLU A 709 28.55 -31.43 20.59
C GLU A 709 28.95 -32.03 21.95
N VAL A 710 30.02 -31.53 22.61
CA VAL A 710 30.46 -32.03 23.93
C VAL A 710 29.37 -31.93 25.00
N TRP A 711 28.46 -30.96 24.87
CA TRP A 711 27.32 -30.74 25.77
C TRP A 711 26.40 -31.98 25.88
N VAL A 712 26.40 -32.87 24.87
CA VAL A 712 25.68 -34.15 24.91
C VAL A 712 26.27 -35.09 25.97
N LEU A 713 27.58 -35.06 26.16
CA LEU A 713 28.34 -36.06 26.93
C LEU A 713 28.79 -35.59 28.31
N ALA A 714 28.91 -34.29 28.52
CA ALA A 714 29.29 -33.70 29.79
C ALA A 714 28.47 -32.45 30.07
N GLU A 715 28.08 -32.26 31.33
CA GLU A 715 27.45 -31.03 31.82
C GLU A 715 28.55 -30.14 32.42
N GLY A 716 28.78 -28.99 31.80
CA GLY A 716 29.80 -28.05 32.23
C GLY A 716 30.06 -26.97 31.21
N GLY A 717 30.41 -25.78 31.68
CA GLY A 717 30.84 -24.67 30.83
C GLY A 717 32.09 -25.01 30.01
N GLY A 718 32.45 -24.13 29.07
CA GLY A 718 33.45 -24.38 28.02
C GLY A 718 34.77 -25.02 28.47
N GLU A 719 35.24 -24.72 29.69
CA GLU A 719 36.53 -25.22 30.20
C GLU A 719 36.55 -26.74 30.49
N VAL A 720 35.43 -27.34 30.89
CA VAL A 720 35.33 -28.80 31.10
C VAL A 720 35.26 -29.51 29.75
N ASN A 721 34.51 -28.92 28.81
CA ASN A 721 34.30 -29.47 27.47
C ASN A 721 35.58 -29.43 26.63
N GLU A 722 36.38 -28.37 26.76
CA GLU A 722 37.69 -28.21 26.13
C GLU A 722 38.67 -29.27 26.65
N LYS A 723 38.73 -29.48 27.98
CA LYS A 723 39.62 -30.51 28.59
C LYS A 723 39.29 -31.93 28.14
N VAL A 724 38.01 -32.27 27.97
CA VAL A 724 37.58 -33.58 27.48
C VAL A 724 37.99 -33.76 26.01
N THR A 725 37.74 -32.75 25.18
CA THR A 725 38.10 -32.78 23.75
C THR A 725 39.61 -32.84 23.55
N ASP A 726 40.37 -32.02 24.27
CA ASP A 726 41.84 -32.01 24.20
C ASP A 726 42.43 -33.35 24.60
N LYS A 727 41.91 -33.99 25.66
CA LYS A 727 42.39 -35.31 26.07
C LYS A 727 42.14 -36.36 24.99
N MET A 728 40.96 -36.35 24.35
CA MET A 728 40.65 -37.30 23.27
C MET A 728 41.52 -37.08 22.02
N MET A 729 41.80 -35.82 21.67
CA MET A 729 42.67 -35.48 20.54
C MET A 729 44.15 -35.79 20.81
N ASP A 730 44.62 -35.59 22.04
CA ASP A 730 45.96 -35.97 22.49
C ASP A 730 46.19 -37.48 22.30
N ASP A 731 45.27 -38.32 22.81
CA ASP A 731 45.37 -39.78 22.75
C ASP A 731 45.35 -40.31 21.30
N LEU A 732 44.58 -39.67 20.41
CA LEU A 732 44.50 -40.01 18.99
C LEU A 732 45.80 -39.65 18.23
N SER A 733 46.36 -38.48 18.52
CA SER A 733 47.62 -38.01 17.94
C SER A 733 48.79 -38.91 18.33
N ASP A 734 48.91 -39.26 19.61
CA ASP A 734 49.98 -40.15 20.10
C ASP A 734 49.96 -41.51 19.39
N ARG A 735 48.76 -42.09 19.29
CA ARG A 735 48.59 -43.37 18.62
C ARG A 735 48.97 -43.30 17.14
N TYR A 736 48.55 -42.23 16.46
CA TYR A 736 48.84 -42.05 15.05
C TYR A 736 50.33 -41.93 14.77
N PHE A 737 51.05 -41.05 15.48
CA PHE A 737 52.48 -40.89 15.26
C PHE A 737 53.30 -42.12 15.68
N THR A 738 52.87 -42.86 16.71
CA THR A 738 53.51 -44.13 17.09
C THR A 738 53.43 -45.14 15.95
N ARG A 739 52.22 -45.37 15.39
CA ARG A 739 52.07 -46.30 14.24
C ARG A 739 52.75 -45.80 12.98
N TYR A 740 52.76 -44.50 12.72
CA TYR A 740 53.51 -43.90 11.62
C TYR A 740 55.01 -44.25 11.74
N GLN A 741 55.61 -44.08 12.92
CA GLN A 741 57.00 -44.44 13.17
C GLN A 741 57.25 -45.94 12.99
N GLU A 742 56.37 -46.78 13.54
CA GLU A 742 56.48 -48.24 13.45
C GLU A 742 56.39 -48.73 12.01
N SER A 743 55.46 -48.24 11.19
CA SER A 743 55.32 -48.69 9.80
C SER A 743 56.57 -48.41 8.97
N TRP A 744 57.19 -47.23 9.11
CA TRP A 744 58.46 -46.93 8.42
C TRP A 744 59.62 -47.76 8.96
N ARG A 745 59.65 -47.99 10.27
CA ARG A 745 60.66 -48.86 10.88
C ARG A 745 60.54 -50.29 10.40
N GLU A 746 59.33 -50.84 10.31
CA GLU A 746 59.06 -52.18 9.80
C GLU A 746 59.54 -52.34 8.36
N LEU A 747 59.29 -51.33 7.49
CA LEU A 747 59.82 -51.33 6.12
C LEU A 747 61.35 -51.41 6.11
N PHE A 748 62.04 -50.56 6.87
CA PHE A 748 63.51 -50.53 6.91
C PHE A 748 64.13 -51.79 7.53
N LEU A 749 63.51 -52.35 8.57
CA LEU A 749 63.99 -53.57 9.23
C LEU A 749 63.83 -54.82 8.35
N ASP A 750 62.89 -54.82 7.40
CA ASP A 750 62.68 -55.94 6.48
C ASP A 750 63.60 -55.89 5.24
N ILE A 751 64.32 -54.77 5.00
CA ILE A 751 65.26 -54.66 3.89
C ILE A 751 66.45 -55.60 4.10
N GLN A 752 66.67 -56.47 3.12
CA GLN A 752 67.78 -57.39 3.06
C GLN A 752 68.70 -57.01 1.91
N VAL A 753 69.99 -56.99 2.18
CA VAL A 753 71.03 -56.75 1.19
C VAL A 753 71.88 -58.00 1.02
N ALA A 754 72.07 -58.41 -0.23
CA ALA A 754 72.87 -59.58 -0.56
C ALA A 754 74.36 -59.35 -0.26
N SER A 755 75.03 -60.39 0.23
CA SER A 755 76.48 -60.43 0.33
C SER A 755 77.10 -61.03 -0.92
N PRO A 756 78.17 -60.44 -1.48
CA PRO A 756 78.81 -60.96 -2.68
C PRO A 756 79.56 -62.28 -2.37
N LYS A 757 79.38 -63.30 -3.20
CA LYS A 757 79.99 -64.62 -2.97
C LYS A 757 81.48 -64.63 -3.29
N ASN A 758 81.87 -63.84 -4.28
CA ASN A 758 83.24 -63.72 -4.80
C ASN A 758 83.54 -62.28 -5.27
N ASP A 759 84.80 -62.03 -5.62
CA ASP A 759 85.27 -60.70 -6.05
C ASP A 759 84.63 -60.21 -7.34
N ALA A 760 84.32 -61.11 -8.29
CA ALA A 760 83.66 -60.74 -9.53
C ALA A 760 82.22 -60.25 -9.29
N GLU A 761 81.49 -60.90 -8.38
CA GLU A 761 80.16 -60.47 -7.96
C GLU A 761 80.23 -59.18 -7.11
N ALA A 762 81.23 -59.05 -6.23
CA ALA A 762 81.44 -57.83 -5.44
C ALA A 762 81.70 -56.60 -6.31
N LYS A 763 82.51 -56.75 -7.37
CA LYS A 763 82.79 -55.69 -8.35
C LYS A 763 81.52 -55.16 -9.00
N ILE A 764 80.67 -56.06 -9.52
CA ILE A 764 79.39 -55.69 -10.17
C ILE A 764 78.42 -55.11 -9.14
N MET A 765 78.35 -55.67 -7.94
CA MET A 765 77.50 -55.15 -6.87
C MET A 765 77.91 -53.72 -6.48
N TYR A 766 79.21 -53.44 -6.32
CA TYR A 766 79.69 -52.11 -5.97
C TYR A 766 79.49 -51.11 -7.09
N GLU A 767 79.63 -51.52 -8.36
CA GLU A 767 79.28 -50.67 -9.51
C GLU A 767 77.82 -50.21 -9.44
N VAL A 768 76.92 -51.15 -9.15
CA VAL A 768 75.48 -50.89 -9.04
C VAL A 768 75.13 -50.06 -7.80
N LEU A 769 75.80 -50.30 -6.65
CA LEU A 769 75.53 -49.56 -5.41
C LEU A 769 76.16 -48.15 -5.40
N THR A 770 77.15 -47.88 -6.26
CA THR A 770 77.85 -46.59 -6.35
C THR A 770 77.41 -45.76 -7.55
N GLU A 771 76.52 -46.29 -8.41
CA GLU A 771 75.93 -45.59 -9.56
C GLU A 771 75.30 -44.23 -9.14
N PRO A 772 75.53 -43.13 -9.87
CA PRO A 772 75.01 -41.80 -9.53
C PRO A 772 73.50 -41.83 -9.25
N ASP A 773 73.09 -41.06 -8.24
CA ASP A 773 71.82 -41.25 -7.53
C ASP A 773 71.81 -42.58 -6.75
N TRP A 774 72.67 -42.69 -5.73
CA TRP A 774 72.90 -43.94 -5.01
C TRP A 774 71.60 -44.58 -4.50
N PRO A 775 71.42 -45.91 -4.60
CA PRO A 775 70.18 -46.58 -4.15
C PRO A 775 69.81 -46.25 -2.70
N TYR A 776 70.81 -46.18 -1.81
CA TYR A 776 70.60 -45.80 -0.41
C TYR A 776 70.26 -44.32 -0.23
N LEU A 777 70.73 -43.45 -1.13
CA LEU A 777 70.40 -42.03 -1.13
C LEU A 777 68.94 -41.83 -1.51
N ARG A 778 68.44 -42.52 -2.55
CA ARG A 778 67.00 -42.50 -2.91
C ARG A 778 66.11 -42.95 -1.76
N LEU A 779 66.45 -44.09 -1.15
CA LEU A 779 65.68 -44.66 -0.05
C LEU A 779 65.62 -43.72 1.17
N ILE A 780 66.77 -43.19 1.61
CA ILE A 780 66.83 -42.31 2.78
C ILE A 780 66.25 -40.91 2.47
N ARG A 781 66.35 -40.43 1.22
CA ARG A 781 65.62 -39.23 0.75
C ARG A 781 64.10 -39.43 0.81
N GLY A 782 63.61 -40.61 0.43
CA GLY A 782 62.19 -40.96 0.54
C GLY A 782 61.69 -40.91 1.99
N LEU A 783 62.46 -41.51 2.92
CA LEU A 783 62.17 -41.39 4.36
C LEU A 783 62.20 -39.92 4.81
N ALA A 784 63.18 -39.13 4.35
CA ALA A 784 63.30 -37.72 4.71
C ALA A 784 62.10 -36.89 4.23
N GLU A 785 61.58 -37.17 3.03
CA GLU A 785 60.41 -36.50 2.47
C GLU A 785 59.16 -36.73 3.32
N HIS A 786 58.99 -37.96 3.82
CA HIS A 786 57.83 -38.36 4.59
C HIS A 786 57.98 -38.14 6.10
N SER A 787 59.21 -37.94 6.60
CA SER A 787 59.45 -37.56 8.00
C SER A 787 59.42 -36.04 8.21
N ARG A 788 59.85 -35.23 7.23
CA ARG A 788 59.91 -33.74 7.31
C ARG A 788 58.53 -33.10 7.08
N ILE A 789 57.55 -33.48 7.89
CA ILE A 789 56.18 -32.94 7.89
C ILE A 789 56.05 -31.73 8.82
N HIS A 790 55.15 -30.81 8.50
CA HIS A 790 54.83 -29.69 9.37
C HIS A 790 53.75 -30.12 10.38
N VAL A 791 54.06 -30.02 11.67
CA VAL A 791 53.15 -30.35 12.78
C VAL A 791 53.04 -29.14 13.69
N GLU A 792 51.82 -28.68 13.92
CA GLU A 792 51.56 -27.55 14.82
C GLU A 792 51.58 -27.99 16.28
N GLU A 793 51.83 -27.07 17.23
CA GLU A 793 51.89 -27.41 18.65
C GLU A 793 50.59 -28.06 19.15
N GLY A 794 49.43 -27.58 18.69
CA GLY A 794 48.10 -28.13 19.03
C GLY A 794 47.84 -29.55 18.54
N GLU A 795 48.63 -30.05 17.58
CA GLU A 795 48.47 -31.36 16.94
C GLU A 795 49.30 -32.46 17.62
N MET A 796 50.24 -32.08 18.49
CA MET A 796 51.06 -33.01 19.27
C MET A 796 50.40 -33.30 20.61
N SER A 797 50.46 -34.54 21.07
CA SER A 797 50.09 -34.86 22.44
C SER A 797 50.99 -34.15 23.46
N ARG A 798 50.55 -34.06 24.72
CA ARG A 798 51.39 -33.58 25.82
C ARG A 798 52.68 -34.38 26.01
N ALA A 799 52.68 -35.68 25.74
CA ALA A 799 53.89 -36.52 25.83
C ALA A 799 54.86 -36.23 24.68
N ALA A 800 54.36 -36.17 23.45
CA ALA A 800 55.11 -35.80 22.26
C ALA A 800 55.68 -34.38 22.35
N ARG A 801 54.92 -33.41 22.90
CA ARG A 801 55.39 -32.04 23.18
C ARG A 801 56.54 -32.00 24.17
N LYS A 802 56.52 -32.82 25.23
CA LYS A 802 57.63 -32.87 26.21
C LYS A 802 58.92 -33.41 25.58
N VAL A 803 58.80 -34.49 24.79
CA VAL A 803 59.93 -35.06 24.04
C VAL A 803 60.44 -34.07 22.99
N TRP A 804 59.52 -33.36 22.33
CA TRP A 804 59.81 -32.30 21.36
C TRP A 804 60.57 -31.12 21.99
N GLU A 805 60.12 -30.60 23.14
CA GLU A 805 60.81 -29.53 23.88
C GLU A 805 62.21 -29.98 24.34
N GLN A 806 62.36 -31.22 24.80
CA GLN A 806 63.65 -31.77 25.21
C GLN A 806 64.64 -31.88 24.04
N ARG A 807 64.17 -32.35 22.88
CA ARG A 807 65.01 -32.47 21.67
C ARG A 807 65.32 -31.12 21.02
N LYS A 808 64.37 -30.17 21.04
CA LYS A 808 64.58 -28.77 20.65
C LYS A 808 65.70 -28.13 21.46
N ARG A 809 65.73 -28.34 22.78
CA ARG A 809 66.82 -27.86 23.66
C ARG A 809 68.17 -28.51 23.33
N GLN A 810 68.20 -29.81 23.05
CA GLN A 810 69.43 -30.51 22.64
C GLN A 810 69.96 -30.00 21.29
N MET A 811 69.07 -29.69 20.34
CA MET A 811 69.46 -29.17 19.02
C MET A 811 70.05 -27.77 19.10
N VAL A 812 69.44 -26.88 19.90
CA VAL A 812 69.96 -25.53 20.16
C VAL A 812 71.33 -25.60 20.86
N ALA A 813 71.51 -26.51 21.82
CA ALA A 813 72.79 -26.73 22.50
C ALA A 813 73.92 -27.19 21.55
N ASN A 814 73.60 -28.06 20.57
CA ASN A 814 74.59 -28.54 19.59
C ASN A 814 75.01 -27.48 18.56
N VAL A 815 74.13 -26.53 18.21
CA VAL A 815 74.47 -25.38 17.34
C VAL A 815 75.39 -24.39 18.08
N SER A 816 75.17 -24.19 19.38
CA SER A 816 76.04 -23.33 20.21
C SER A 816 77.40 -23.97 20.53
N GLY A 817 77.49 -25.30 20.62
CA GLY A 817 78.74 -26.04 20.89
C GLY A 817 79.74 -26.01 19.73
N LYS A 818 79.29 -26.03 18.48
CA LYS A 818 80.17 -25.95 17.29
C LYS A 818 80.84 -24.58 17.08
N LEU A 819 80.33 -23.51 17.69
CA LEU A 819 80.95 -22.17 17.67
C LEU A 819 82.12 -22.01 18.64
N ARG A 820 82.35 -22.97 19.56
CA ARG A 820 83.42 -22.88 20.58
C ARG A 820 84.64 -23.77 20.34
N LEU A 821 84.62 -24.69 19.38
CA LEU A 821 85.70 -25.67 19.15
C LEU A 821 86.55 -25.43 17.88
N GLY A 822 86.36 -24.32 17.18
CA GLY A 822 87.21 -23.90 16.06
C GLY A 822 88.24 -22.84 16.47
N ARG A 823 89.31 -23.22 17.17
CA ARG A 823 90.50 -22.37 17.37
C ARG A 823 91.76 -23.14 16.98
N ALA A 824 91.96 -23.33 15.69
CA ALA A 824 93.25 -23.54 15.05
C ALA A 824 93.11 -23.08 13.58
N GLY A 825 93.92 -22.11 13.19
CA GLY A 825 93.65 -21.23 12.06
C GLY A 825 93.78 -21.88 10.69
N VAL A 826 92.83 -21.55 9.81
CA VAL A 826 93.03 -21.25 8.39
C VAL A 826 92.01 -20.18 8.01
N GLN A 827 92.48 -19.06 7.49
CA GLN A 827 91.65 -17.98 6.92
C GLN A 827 91.18 -18.42 5.52
N LEU A 828 89.88 -18.57 5.34
CA LEU A 828 89.22 -18.51 4.03
C LEU A 828 88.03 -17.55 4.14
N GLY A 829 87.90 -16.66 3.15
CA GLY A 829 87.16 -15.40 3.19
C GLY A 829 85.62 -15.50 3.26
N PRO A 830 84.94 -14.33 3.29
CA PRO A 830 83.54 -14.22 3.67
C PRO A 830 82.62 -14.46 2.46
N GLN A 831 82.05 -15.66 2.36
CA GLN A 831 80.78 -15.88 1.67
C GLN A 831 79.99 -16.99 2.38
N GLY A 832 78.74 -16.71 2.78
CA GLY A 832 77.83 -17.77 3.21
C GLY A 832 76.75 -17.38 4.22
N SER A 833 75.68 -16.74 3.73
CA SER A 833 74.28 -16.85 4.16
C SER A 833 73.92 -16.84 5.66
N SER A 834 73.21 -15.80 6.06
CA SER A 834 72.20 -15.82 7.13
C SER A 834 71.18 -16.94 6.90
N GLN A 835 71.30 -18.07 7.62
CA GLN A 835 70.23 -19.08 7.68
C GLN A 835 69.23 -18.71 8.79
N PRO A 836 67.91 -18.73 8.53
CA PRO A 836 66.89 -18.55 9.56
C PRO A 836 66.91 -19.72 10.57
N PRO A 837 66.39 -19.54 11.80
CA PRO A 837 66.32 -20.63 12.78
C PRO A 837 65.55 -21.81 12.19
N ALA A 838 66.16 -23.00 12.24
CA ALA A 838 65.57 -24.21 11.69
C ALA A 838 64.18 -24.44 12.30
N ALA A 839 63.16 -24.64 11.45
CA ALA A 839 61.83 -24.99 11.90
C ALA A 839 61.87 -26.19 12.88
N PRO A 840 60.94 -26.31 13.82
CA PRO A 840 60.92 -27.45 14.75
C PRO A 840 60.89 -28.79 14.01
N LEU A 841 61.48 -29.83 14.61
CA LEU A 841 61.42 -31.20 14.10
C LEU A 841 60.02 -31.78 14.33
N SER A 842 59.50 -32.52 13.35
CA SER A 842 58.29 -33.32 13.56
C SER A 842 58.57 -34.52 14.48
N PRO A 843 57.54 -35.15 15.08
CA PRO A 843 57.71 -36.41 15.82
C PRO A 843 58.39 -37.51 14.98
N MET A 844 58.08 -37.59 13.68
CA MET A 844 58.70 -38.54 12.74
C MET A 844 60.17 -38.21 12.48
N GLU A 845 60.48 -36.95 12.15
CA GLU A 845 61.86 -36.52 11.86
C GLU A 845 62.76 -36.62 13.09
N GLY A 846 62.20 -36.38 14.28
CA GLY A 846 62.87 -36.66 15.53
C GLY A 846 63.25 -38.13 15.64
N ALA A 847 62.30 -39.05 15.50
CA ALA A 847 62.54 -40.49 15.67
C ALA A 847 63.64 -41.04 14.74
N PHE A 848 63.72 -40.56 13.51
CA PHE A 848 64.72 -41.01 12.52
C PHE A 848 65.93 -40.08 12.37
N LEU A 849 66.11 -39.09 13.25
CA LEU A 849 67.09 -38.01 13.07
C LEU A 849 68.53 -38.50 12.78
N PRO A 850 69.11 -39.48 13.51
CA PRO A 850 70.46 -39.96 13.22
C PRO A 850 70.59 -40.62 11.83
N LEU A 851 69.55 -41.34 11.39
CA LEU A 851 69.50 -41.99 10.07
C LEU A 851 69.42 -40.94 8.95
N LEU A 852 68.59 -39.92 9.15
CA LEU A 852 68.44 -38.81 8.20
C LEU A 852 69.72 -37.96 8.11
N GLN A 853 70.43 -37.74 9.21
CA GLN A 853 71.72 -37.04 9.20
C GLN A 853 72.81 -37.84 8.49
N PHE A 854 72.75 -39.16 8.55
CA PHE A 854 73.67 -40.05 7.84
C PHE A 854 73.46 -40.01 6.32
N GLY A 855 72.21 -40.13 5.86
CA GLY A 855 71.91 -40.43 4.45
C GLY A 855 70.98 -39.47 3.70
N ALA A 856 70.47 -38.40 4.32
CA ALA A 856 69.65 -37.39 3.63
C ALA A 856 70.33 -36.01 3.60
N PRO A 857 70.12 -35.22 2.52
CA PRO A 857 70.60 -33.83 2.47
C PRO A 857 70.02 -32.98 3.61
N PRO A 858 70.78 -32.04 4.19
CA PRO A 858 70.27 -31.11 5.19
C PRO A 858 69.06 -30.30 4.68
N ARG A 859 68.20 -29.85 5.61
CA ARG A 859 67.04 -29.01 5.26
C ARG A 859 67.47 -27.77 4.46
N GLY A 860 66.73 -27.50 3.37
CA GLY A 860 66.98 -26.35 2.49
C GLY A 860 68.21 -26.47 1.58
N LYS A 861 68.91 -27.62 1.58
CA LYS A 861 70.04 -27.91 0.70
C LYS A 861 69.85 -29.25 0.01
N SER A 862 68.85 -29.35 -0.88
CA SER A 862 68.48 -30.59 -1.60
C SER A 862 69.64 -31.22 -2.37
N ASP A 863 70.55 -30.37 -2.86
CA ASP A 863 71.63 -30.76 -3.76
C ASP A 863 72.91 -31.13 -3.01
N ALA A 864 72.92 -30.96 -1.68
CA ALA A 864 74.07 -31.32 -0.86
C ALA A 864 74.17 -32.85 -0.68
N THR A 865 75.36 -33.41 -0.91
CA THR A 865 75.63 -34.82 -0.66
C THR A 865 75.68 -35.11 0.85
N PRO A 866 74.97 -36.12 1.38
CA PRO A 866 75.06 -36.49 2.79
C PRO A 866 76.44 -37.09 3.09
N GLN A 867 77.17 -36.50 4.04
CA GLN A 867 78.56 -36.89 4.31
C GLN A 867 78.69 -38.34 4.75
N GLY A 868 77.84 -38.81 5.68
CA GLY A 868 77.94 -40.19 6.20
C GLY A 868 77.74 -41.25 5.11
N LEU A 869 76.72 -41.07 4.26
CA LEU A 869 76.50 -41.95 3.12
C LEU A 869 77.59 -41.79 2.05
N SER A 870 78.08 -40.57 1.80
CA SER A 870 79.17 -40.32 0.86
C SER A 870 80.47 -41.01 1.27
N ASP A 871 80.79 -40.99 2.57
CA ASP A 871 81.97 -41.67 3.12
C ASP A 871 81.85 -43.19 2.92
N TYR A 872 80.65 -43.75 3.13
CA TYR A 872 80.38 -45.17 2.88
C TYR A 872 80.49 -45.54 1.39
N VAL A 873 79.89 -44.76 0.49
CA VAL A 873 80.04 -44.97 -0.95
C VAL A 873 81.52 -44.88 -1.35
N GLY A 874 82.28 -43.94 -0.77
CA GLY A 874 83.72 -43.85 -0.96
C GLY A 874 84.47 -45.14 -0.61
N PHE A 875 84.06 -45.86 0.44
CA PHE A 875 84.61 -47.17 0.76
C PHE A 875 84.31 -48.21 -0.33
N LEU A 876 83.07 -48.24 -0.85
CA LEU A 876 82.68 -49.17 -1.92
C LEU A 876 83.40 -48.86 -3.24
N THR A 877 83.49 -47.59 -3.63
CA THR A 877 84.22 -47.16 -4.84
C THR A 877 85.71 -47.47 -4.73
N ALA A 878 86.33 -47.27 -3.56
CA ALA A 878 87.73 -47.63 -3.34
C ALA A 878 87.97 -49.15 -3.45
N LEU A 879 87.05 -49.97 -2.94
CA LEU A 879 87.10 -51.43 -3.10
C LEU A 879 86.89 -51.84 -4.57
N GLN A 880 85.92 -51.25 -5.25
CA GLN A 880 85.65 -51.50 -6.68
C GLN A 880 86.87 -51.17 -7.55
N GLY A 881 87.52 -50.01 -7.32
CA GLY A 881 88.73 -49.61 -8.05
C GLY A 881 89.87 -50.61 -7.88
N LYS A 882 90.11 -51.07 -6.64
CA LYS A 882 91.11 -52.11 -6.37
C LYS A 882 90.78 -53.45 -7.03
N LEU A 883 89.50 -53.82 -7.10
CA LEU A 883 89.05 -55.04 -7.80
C LEU A 883 89.22 -54.90 -9.33
N LEU A 884 88.98 -53.72 -9.90
CA LEU A 884 89.23 -53.41 -11.32
C LEU A 884 90.72 -53.52 -11.67
N ASP A 885 91.60 -53.00 -10.80
CA ASP A 885 93.05 -53.05 -10.99
C ASP A 885 93.60 -54.48 -10.99
N GLN A 886 92.97 -55.42 -10.27
CA GLN A 886 93.37 -56.83 -10.26
C GLN A 886 93.03 -57.60 -11.54
N ASP A 887 92.07 -57.12 -12.35
CA ASP A 887 91.66 -57.74 -13.60
C ASP A 887 92.51 -57.30 -14.80
N ALA A 888 93.51 -56.42 -14.59
CA ALA A 888 94.38 -55.93 -15.66
C ALA A 888 95.34 -57.04 -16.17
N PRO A 889 95.70 -57.08 -17.48
CA PRO A 889 96.39 -58.21 -18.13
C PRO A 889 97.77 -58.64 -17.57
N MET A 890 98.32 -57.91 -16.59
CA MET A 890 99.64 -58.13 -15.97
C MET A 890 99.63 -57.95 -14.44
N ALA A 891 98.46 -57.90 -13.79
CA ALA A 891 98.35 -57.63 -12.37
C ALA A 891 98.68 -58.87 -11.50
N THR A 892 99.45 -58.68 -10.42
CA THR A 892 99.67 -59.72 -9.40
C THR A 892 98.42 -59.82 -8.52
N LYS A 893 97.79 -61.01 -8.43
CA LYS A 893 96.64 -61.22 -7.54
C LYS A 893 97.06 -60.99 -6.08
N ARG A 894 96.53 -59.93 -5.47
CA ARG A 894 96.78 -59.56 -4.08
C ARG A 894 95.61 -60.01 -3.19
N GLU A 895 95.92 -60.41 -1.96
CA GLU A 895 94.89 -60.72 -0.96
C GLU A 895 94.08 -59.44 -0.62
N MET A 896 92.77 -59.48 -0.90
CA MET A 896 91.88 -58.33 -0.68
C MET A 896 91.39 -58.21 0.77
N ALA A 897 91.58 -59.23 1.62
CA ALA A 897 91.05 -59.27 2.98
C ALA A 897 91.35 -58.01 3.83
N PRO A 898 92.57 -57.43 3.83
CA PRO A 898 92.88 -56.23 4.61
C PRO A 898 92.10 -54.98 4.16
N ASP A 899 91.79 -54.89 2.86
CA ASP A 899 91.03 -53.76 2.30
C ASP A 899 89.55 -53.85 2.70
N TYR A 900 88.96 -55.04 2.66
CA TYR A 900 87.61 -55.29 3.17
C TYR A 900 87.51 -55.04 4.69
N GLU A 901 88.49 -55.46 5.48
CA GLU A 901 88.53 -55.17 6.93
C GLU A 901 88.65 -53.68 7.25
N THR A 902 89.35 -52.93 6.40
CA THR A 902 89.49 -51.47 6.54
C THR A 902 88.16 -50.77 6.23
N ALA A 903 87.50 -51.15 5.13
CA ALA A 903 86.17 -50.65 4.79
C ALA A 903 85.12 -51.03 5.85
N LEU A 904 85.17 -52.24 6.39
CA LEU A 904 84.28 -52.70 7.45
C LEU A 904 84.49 -51.92 8.75
N ARG A 905 85.74 -51.67 9.17
CA ARG A 905 86.04 -50.81 10.34
C ARG A 905 85.59 -49.38 10.14
N GLY A 906 85.78 -48.82 8.95
CA GLY A 906 85.27 -47.49 8.58
C GLY A 906 83.75 -47.42 8.68
N THR A 907 83.07 -48.44 8.15
CA THR A 907 81.60 -48.57 8.21
C THR A 907 81.08 -48.72 9.64
N MET A 908 81.75 -49.51 10.50
CA MET A 908 81.37 -49.64 11.91
C MET A 908 81.48 -48.31 12.66
N ARG A 909 82.50 -47.48 12.39
CA ARG A 909 82.59 -46.12 12.96
C ARG A 909 81.46 -45.21 12.51
N LEU A 910 81.03 -45.33 11.25
CA LEU A 910 79.86 -44.59 10.77
C LEU A 910 78.59 -45.01 11.52
N LEU A 911 78.44 -46.30 11.85
CA LEU A 911 77.32 -46.83 12.62
C LEU A 911 77.32 -46.42 14.11
N GLU A 912 78.45 -46.03 14.69
CA GLU A 912 78.52 -45.48 16.06
C GLU A 912 77.77 -44.14 16.21
N THR A 913 77.52 -43.45 15.09
CA THR A 913 76.72 -42.21 15.08
C THR A 913 75.21 -42.46 15.20
N GLN A 914 74.77 -43.72 15.13
CA GLN A 914 73.37 -44.12 15.20
C GLN A 914 72.97 -44.52 16.62
N ASP A 915 71.71 -44.28 16.98
CA ASP A 915 71.16 -44.70 18.27
C ASP A 915 70.57 -46.13 18.22
N ALA A 916 70.10 -46.64 19.37
CA ALA A 916 69.52 -47.97 19.45
C ALA A 916 68.25 -48.16 18.59
N TYR A 917 67.60 -47.06 18.17
CA TYR A 917 66.40 -47.09 17.35
C TYR A 917 66.76 -47.19 15.85
N THR A 918 67.71 -46.39 15.37
CA THR A 918 68.06 -46.33 13.94
C THR A 918 69.18 -47.29 13.52
N ARG A 919 70.09 -47.66 14.43
CA ARG A 919 71.23 -48.55 14.10
C ARG A 919 70.80 -49.90 13.49
N PRO A 920 69.78 -50.61 14.01
CA PRO A 920 69.35 -51.88 13.41
C PRO A 920 68.81 -51.76 11.98
N MET A 921 68.33 -50.57 11.59
CA MET A 921 67.83 -50.30 10.24
C MET A 921 68.98 -50.07 9.25
N LEU A 922 70.08 -49.47 9.71
CA LEU A 922 71.20 -49.07 8.86
C LEU A 922 72.31 -50.13 8.80
N GLU A 923 72.57 -50.84 9.90
CA GLU A 923 73.67 -51.80 9.99
C GLU A 923 73.62 -52.89 8.90
N PRO A 924 72.48 -53.57 8.64
CA PRO A 924 72.43 -54.58 7.59
C PRO A 924 72.70 -54.00 6.20
N LEU A 925 72.23 -52.78 5.93
CA LEU A 925 72.39 -52.11 4.64
C LEU A 925 73.87 -51.81 4.33
N LEU A 926 74.64 -51.41 5.34
CA LEU A 926 76.03 -51.02 5.16
C LEU A 926 77.01 -52.19 5.36
N VAL A 927 76.69 -53.15 6.23
CA VAL A 927 77.62 -54.23 6.57
C VAL A 927 77.52 -55.41 5.60
N GLN A 928 76.31 -55.82 5.19
CA GLN A 928 76.13 -57.01 4.35
C GLN A 928 76.89 -56.98 3.01
N PRO A 929 76.96 -55.84 2.28
CA PRO A 929 77.76 -55.75 1.06
C PRO A 929 79.25 -56.01 1.27
N LEU A 930 79.77 -55.75 2.48
CA LEU A 930 81.19 -55.89 2.82
C LEU A 930 81.55 -57.29 3.35
N LEU A 931 80.55 -58.14 3.63
CA LEU A 931 80.76 -59.49 4.16
C LEU A 931 80.97 -60.51 3.03
N ARG A 932 82.19 -60.59 2.51
CA ARG A 932 82.62 -61.62 1.55
C ARG A 932 82.85 -62.97 2.26
N SER A 933 82.66 -64.10 1.55
CA SER A 933 83.10 -65.42 2.04
C SER A 933 84.60 -65.41 2.39
N GLY A 934 84.92 -65.63 3.68
CA GLY A 934 86.28 -65.60 4.22
C GLY A 934 86.64 -64.37 5.07
N VAL A 935 85.89 -63.26 5.01
CA VAL A 935 86.09 -62.08 5.87
C VAL A 935 85.18 -62.20 7.10
N ARG A 936 85.76 -62.50 8.27
CA ARG A 936 85.00 -62.59 9.54
C ARG A 936 84.80 -61.19 10.13
N ARG A 937 83.61 -60.94 10.71
CA ARG A 937 83.38 -59.77 11.55
C ARG A 937 84.45 -59.71 12.66
N PRO A 938 85.09 -58.55 12.92
CA PRO A 938 86.03 -58.41 14.03
C PRO A 938 85.33 -58.79 15.34
N SER A 939 85.94 -59.63 16.19
CA SER A 939 85.28 -60.20 17.39
C SER A 939 85.06 -59.21 18.55
N ARG A 940 85.20 -57.91 18.31
CA ARG A 940 85.05 -56.86 19.32
C ARG A 940 84.22 -55.67 18.81
N TYR A 941 83.08 -55.90 18.17
CA TYR A 941 82.05 -54.86 17.94
C TYR A 941 80.67 -55.48 17.83
#